data_AF-A0A943GAX5-F1
#
_entry.id   AF-A0A943GAX5-F1
#
_cell.length_a   1.000
_cell.length_b   1.000
_cell.length_c   1.000
_cell.angle_alpha   90.00
_cell.angle_beta   90.00
_cell.angle_gamma   90.00
#
_symmetry.space_group_name_H-M   'P 1'
#
loop_
_entity.id
_entity.type
_entity.pdbx_description
1 polymer ?
#
loop_
_entity_poly.entity_id
_entity_poly.type
_entity_poly.pdbx_seq_one_letter_code
_entity_poly.pdbx_strand_id
1 'polypeptide(L)'
;MANFDTEREGQIEFYKTFLPLIDPNLTLDDILADDNDGVLNGNLLEFKLRVNDLNAVLFQCVKYLSSLRIKGKPVPANIIIVDLNGEQAYLYKSADYLDDIEKVYVGGASKSNAGFVGRAYDEKYAYGQDQLAVTCLIKRLKETEFTRIHIDENCIVGWATAFYKAVPTARKEDFIGDDTGKHKTIGEIRNPSVFAEYIYPYKGTSNVKFQYLMDKLNDTLQKKNLGAFYTPEPYAEKSHELLRMAIERVPAGNDYVIIDRCAGTGNLEKGLTDEELSHCILSTVEYYEYKVMQEILGSKVRHIIPPIEADDTFNAGLVRGADALSEEYVNNPVIKQYVDDPHCTIILFENPPYADTTSVEHQRKGKGKTSTVWKRSYAVQEMRKAIKKTSASGTAVNDLGNVFIWSAFEYYLRQPTDSYVVYSPVKYWKAQYLIDKRFIAGFAFNRRWFHTNIDACIMCALWSNEGAKIDGFELIGFDIADGLLVEHPRQIPVRRIHSKFSSVYFDKRTFPDDANDGILCDANGLERTKTTSIRCTPVVNANCIGYMVVYTSGFDNPDLHSYLLASGKYDGNGFYMRRDNYLEKLPMFCASRYITYNREWTERARIMKSGDGANRFNADVASGKLDQWLRKCLLFTCVEMQNHMRTFTGSDGRFYRNELCMDTTNGPTVASEDLKKLVCGPVEQRIFDQWKTLMDAVKQTDEYDSSLTYGVYQIFAEIDTSYKDDEGNTVWNNVEVHSALQTLKTLVKEYYNTEIVPTLFEYEFLK
;
A
#
# COMPACT_ATOMS: atom_id res chain seq x y z
N MET A 1 -21.01 -34.63 -32.76
CA MET A 1 -19.85 -33.82 -32.38
C MET A 1 -20.37 -32.45 -32.08
N ALA A 2 -20.24 -32.03 -30.83
CA ALA A 2 -20.33 -30.63 -30.47
C ALA A 2 -19.42 -29.78 -31.37
N ASN A 3 -19.88 -28.59 -31.70
CA ASN A 3 -19.14 -27.62 -32.52
C ASN A 3 -19.33 -26.24 -31.90
N PHE A 4 -18.59 -26.00 -30.83
CA PHE A 4 -18.56 -24.71 -30.13
C PHE A 4 -17.64 -23.74 -30.88
N ASP A 5 -18.07 -22.49 -30.98
CA ASP A 5 -17.31 -21.42 -31.63
C ASP A 5 -16.32 -20.77 -30.65
N THR A 6 -16.56 -20.90 -29.35
CA THR A 6 -15.70 -20.37 -28.28
C THR A 6 -15.49 -21.39 -27.15
N GLU A 7 -14.33 -21.31 -26.48
CA GLU A 7 -14.00 -22.18 -25.33
C GLU A 7 -14.99 -21.98 -24.18
N ARG A 8 -15.42 -20.73 -23.96
CA ARG A 8 -16.38 -20.36 -22.92
C ARG A 8 -17.75 -20.99 -23.12
N GLU A 9 -18.27 -20.97 -24.35
CA GLU A 9 -19.53 -21.61 -24.70
C GLU A 9 -19.53 -23.10 -24.36
N GLY A 10 -18.48 -23.81 -24.78
CA GLY A 10 -18.34 -25.24 -24.50
C GLY A 10 -18.11 -25.55 -23.02
N GLN A 11 -17.35 -24.70 -22.30
CA GLN A 11 -17.17 -24.81 -20.85
C GLN A 11 -18.52 -24.69 -20.11
N ILE A 12 -19.32 -23.66 -20.43
CA ILE A 12 -20.64 -23.47 -19.82
C ILE A 12 -21.55 -24.68 -20.07
N GLU A 13 -21.56 -25.19 -21.31
CA GLU A 13 -22.37 -26.37 -21.66
C GLU A 13 -21.90 -27.63 -20.93
N PHE A 14 -20.58 -27.82 -20.80
CA PHE A 14 -20.01 -28.89 -20.01
C PHE A 14 -20.49 -28.81 -18.55
N TYR A 15 -20.36 -27.66 -17.90
CA TYR A 15 -20.80 -27.51 -16.51
C TYR A 15 -22.32 -27.69 -16.36
N LYS A 16 -23.15 -27.13 -17.26
CA LYS A 16 -24.60 -27.37 -17.23
C LYS A 16 -24.97 -28.85 -17.32
N THR A 17 -24.20 -29.61 -18.09
CA THR A 17 -24.43 -31.05 -18.29
C THR A 17 -23.95 -31.87 -17.10
N PHE A 18 -22.73 -31.63 -16.63
CA PHE A 18 -22.05 -32.50 -15.66
C PHE A 18 -22.29 -32.06 -14.20
N LEU A 19 -22.38 -30.77 -13.91
CA LEU A 19 -22.45 -30.25 -12.54
C LEU A 19 -23.67 -30.76 -11.74
N PRO A 20 -24.90 -30.84 -12.30
CA PRO A 20 -26.05 -31.40 -11.59
C PRO A 20 -25.88 -32.86 -11.15
N LEU A 21 -24.98 -33.58 -11.83
CA LEU A 21 -24.68 -34.99 -11.56
C LEU A 21 -23.53 -35.16 -10.56
N ILE A 22 -22.78 -34.09 -10.27
CA ILE A 22 -21.58 -34.07 -9.44
C ILE A 22 -21.90 -33.44 -8.08
N ASP A 23 -22.28 -32.16 -8.07
CA ASP A 23 -22.73 -31.43 -6.89
C ASP A 23 -23.78 -30.37 -7.31
N PRO A 24 -25.07 -30.60 -7.04
CA PRO A 24 -26.14 -29.71 -7.46
C PRO A 24 -26.21 -28.41 -6.64
N ASN A 25 -25.40 -28.26 -5.58
CA ASN A 25 -25.38 -27.05 -4.77
C ASN A 25 -24.34 -26.02 -5.23
N LEU A 26 -23.44 -26.41 -6.14
CA LEU A 26 -22.43 -25.51 -6.70
C LEU A 26 -23.00 -24.75 -7.90
N THR A 27 -22.66 -23.46 -7.97
CA THR A 27 -22.89 -22.61 -9.14
C THR A 27 -21.62 -22.51 -9.98
N LEU A 28 -21.76 -22.02 -11.21
CA LEU A 28 -20.61 -21.78 -12.09
C LEU A 28 -19.62 -20.76 -11.46
N ASP A 29 -20.16 -19.76 -10.77
CA ASP A 29 -19.39 -18.74 -10.05
C ASP A 29 -18.60 -19.32 -8.86
N ASP A 30 -19.07 -20.41 -8.26
CA ASP A 30 -18.36 -21.10 -7.16
C ASP A 30 -17.13 -21.87 -7.65
N ILE A 31 -17.09 -22.22 -8.94
CA ILE A 31 -16.06 -23.06 -9.56
C ILE A 31 -15.00 -22.21 -10.26
N LEU A 32 -15.41 -21.12 -10.91
CA LEU A 32 -14.53 -20.24 -11.68
C LEU A 32 -13.82 -19.24 -10.76
N ALA A 33 -12.52 -19.45 -10.51
CA ALA A 33 -11.70 -18.54 -9.70
C ALA A 33 -10.22 -18.56 -10.14
N ASP A 34 -9.48 -17.48 -9.83
CA ASP A 34 -8.01 -17.39 -10.00
C ASP A 34 -7.50 -17.64 -11.43
N ASP A 35 -8.14 -17.05 -12.44
CA ASP A 35 -7.69 -17.05 -13.85
C ASP A 35 -7.45 -18.46 -14.45
N ASN A 36 -8.07 -19.49 -13.87
CA ASN A 36 -8.13 -20.85 -14.42
C ASN A 36 -9.57 -21.25 -14.70
N ASP A 37 -9.72 -22.33 -15.45
CA ASP A 37 -10.98 -22.85 -15.95
C ASP A 37 -11.86 -23.54 -14.89
N GLY A 38 -11.37 -23.59 -13.64
CA GLY A 38 -12.13 -23.93 -12.45
C GLY A 38 -11.58 -25.14 -11.70
N VAL A 39 -11.73 -25.11 -10.38
CA VAL A 39 -11.48 -26.25 -9.49
C VAL A 39 -12.81 -26.80 -9.01
N LEU A 40 -13.10 -28.04 -9.38
CA LEU A 40 -14.31 -28.75 -8.96
C LEU A 40 -13.92 -29.91 -8.04
N ASN A 41 -14.28 -29.78 -6.75
CA ASN A 41 -13.86 -30.72 -5.71
C ASN A 41 -12.32 -30.90 -5.72
N GLY A 42 -11.84 -32.14 -5.86
CA GLY A 42 -10.43 -32.50 -5.97
C GLY A 42 -9.88 -32.47 -7.41
N ASN A 43 -10.52 -31.75 -8.34
CA ASN A 43 -10.20 -31.77 -9.77
C ASN A 43 -9.97 -30.35 -10.33
N LEU A 44 -8.79 -30.11 -10.91
CA LEU A 44 -8.55 -28.96 -11.77
C LEU A 44 -9.05 -29.29 -13.18
N LEU A 45 -9.87 -28.41 -13.76
CA LEU A 45 -10.31 -28.52 -15.15
C LEU A 45 -9.60 -27.47 -16.01
N GLU A 46 -9.20 -27.87 -17.21
CA GLU A 46 -8.70 -26.97 -18.25
C GLU A 46 -9.36 -27.34 -19.58
N PHE A 47 -10.09 -26.40 -20.15
CA PHE A 47 -10.83 -26.59 -21.40
C PHE A 47 -10.01 -26.09 -22.57
N LYS A 48 -10.11 -26.78 -23.70
CA LYS A 48 -9.67 -26.28 -25.00
C LYS A 48 -10.74 -26.61 -26.03
N LEU A 49 -10.99 -25.69 -26.96
CA LEU A 49 -11.85 -25.97 -28.12
C LEU A 49 -11.41 -27.27 -28.83
N ARG A 50 -10.08 -27.41 -29.00
CA ARG A 50 -9.38 -28.60 -29.48
C ARG A 50 -8.03 -28.71 -28.80
N VAL A 51 -7.70 -29.89 -28.29
CA VAL A 51 -6.39 -30.14 -27.67
C VAL A 51 -5.40 -30.59 -28.74
N ASN A 52 -4.59 -29.66 -29.23
CA ASN A 52 -3.57 -29.95 -30.25
C ASN A 52 -2.25 -30.44 -29.66
N ASP A 53 -1.94 -30.06 -28.42
CA ASP A 53 -0.73 -30.44 -27.69
C ASP A 53 -1.07 -30.66 -26.21
N LEU A 54 -1.14 -31.93 -25.79
CA LEU A 54 -1.44 -32.29 -24.41
C LEU A 54 -0.38 -31.82 -23.43
N ASN A 55 0.90 -31.81 -23.81
CA ASN A 55 1.99 -31.43 -22.91
C ASN A 55 1.99 -29.93 -22.63
N ALA A 56 1.71 -29.11 -23.65
CA ALA A 56 1.59 -27.67 -23.47
C ALA A 56 0.44 -27.29 -22.54
N VAL A 57 -0.73 -27.93 -22.70
CA VAL A 57 -1.90 -27.70 -21.85
C VAL A 57 -1.69 -28.25 -20.43
N LEU A 58 -1.04 -29.41 -20.30
CA LEU A 58 -0.67 -29.98 -19.01
C LEU A 58 0.29 -29.06 -18.24
N PHE A 59 1.29 -28.47 -18.92
CA PHE A 59 2.21 -27.56 -18.26
C PHE A 59 1.53 -26.27 -17.79
N GLN A 60 0.55 -25.78 -18.56
CA GLN A 60 -0.32 -24.68 -18.12
C GLN A 60 -1.07 -25.05 -16.82
N CYS A 61 -1.62 -26.26 -16.74
CA CYS A 61 -2.25 -26.78 -15.51
C CYS A 61 -1.27 -26.83 -14.33
N VAL A 62 -0.05 -27.34 -14.54
CA VAL A 62 1.01 -27.38 -13.51
C VAL A 62 1.32 -25.97 -12.97
N LYS A 63 1.39 -24.97 -13.85
CA LYS A 63 1.58 -23.55 -13.45
C LYS A 63 0.40 -23.04 -12.60
N TYR A 64 -0.84 -23.41 -12.93
CA TYR A 64 -2.00 -23.07 -12.09
C TYR A 64 -1.92 -23.72 -10.71
N LEU A 65 -1.58 -25.00 -10.62
CA LEU A 65 -1.41 -25.72 -9.36
C LEU A 65 -0.29 -25.10 -8.50
N SER A 66 0.82 -24.70 -9.11
CA SER A 66 1.90 -23.94 -8.44
C SER A 66 1.38 -22.61 -7.86
N SER A 67 0.59 -21.87 -8.64
CA SER A 67 -0.06 -20.63 -8.18
C SER A 67 -1.00 -20.85 -7.00
N LEU A 68 -1.84 -21.90 -7.04
CA LEU A 68 -2.71 -22.28 -5.93
C LEU A 68 -1.91 -22.57 -4.66
N ARG A 69 -0.86 -23.40 -4.77
CA ARG A 69 0.06 -23.71 -3.68
C ARG A 69 0.64 -22.43 -3.05
N ILE A 70 1.17 -21.52 -3.87
CA ILE A 70 1.78 -20.26 -3.41
C ILE A 70 0.75 -19.37 -2.70
N LYS A 71 -0.49 -19.34 -3.19
CA LYS A 71 -1.62 -18.61 -2.59
C LYS A 71 -2.16 -19.26 -1.31
N GLY A 72 -1.64 -20.41 -0.88
CA GLY A 72 -2.14 -21.16 0.28
C GLY A 72 -3.48 -21.85 0.02
N LYS A 73 -3.74 -22.22 -1.23
CA LYS A 73 -4.92 -22.98 -1.63
C LYS A 73 -4.57 -24.46 -1.81
N PRO A 74 -5.48 -25.39 -1.47
CA PRO A 74 -5.29 -26.82 -1.73
C PRO A 74 -4.98 -27.09 -3.21
N VAL A 75 -4.13 -28.09 -3.46
CA VAL A 75 -3.77 -28.56 -4.81
C VAL A 75 -4.65 -29.77 -5.14
N PRO A 76 -5.59 -29.68 -6.09
CA PRO A 76 -6.42 -30.80 -6.54
C PRO A 76 -5.60 -32.07 -6.83
N ALA A 77 -6.12 -33.25 -6.50
CA ALA A 77 -5.45 -34.52 -6.81
C ALA A 77 -5.43 -34.83 -8.31
N ASN A 78 -6.43 -34.34 -9.04
CA ASN A 78 -6.64 -34.63 -10.45
C ASN A 78 -6.48 -33.38 -11.31
N ILE A 79 -5.89 -33.56 -12.50
CA ILE A 79 -5.88 -32.60 -13.60
C ILE A 79 -6.69 -33.22 -14.73
N ILE A 80 -7.72 -32.51 -15.20
CA ILE A 80 -8.61 -32.96 -16.26
C ILE A 80 -8.55 -31.95 -17.40
N ILE A 81 -7.91 -32.35 -18.50
CA ILE A 81 -7.87 -31.56 -19.73
C ILE A 81 -9.04 -31.98 -20.60
N VAL A 82 -9.90 -31.03 -20.97
CA VAL A 82 -11.13 -31.25 -21.72
C VAL A 82 -11.00 -30.70 -23.15
N ASP A 83 -11.10 -31.59 -24.14
CA ASP A 83 -11.27 -31.24 -25.55
C ASP A 83 -12.76 -31.16 -25.87
N LEU A 84 -13.25 -29.92 -25.98
CA LEU A 84 -14.67 -29.62 -26.12
C LEU A 84 -15.26 -30.16 -27.43
N ASN A 85 -14.68 -29.84 -28.59
CA ASN A 85 -15.17 -30.30 -29.89
C ASN A 85 -14.76 -31.75 -30.19
N GLY A 86 -13.79 -32.28 -29.46
CA GLY A 86 -13.39 -33.70 -29.47
C GLY A 86 -14.26 -34.58 -28.60
N GLU A 87 -15.04 -33.97 -27.71
CA GLU A 87 -15.83 -34.62 -26.68
C GLU A 87 -15.01 -35.65 -25.90
N GLN A 88 -13.76 -35.26 -25.57
CA GLN A 88 -12.76 -36.09 -24.92
C GLN A 88 -12.17 -35.40 -23.69
N ALA A 89 -11.89 -36.15 -22.64
CA ALA A 89 -11.18 -35.66 -21.46
C ALA A 89 -9.99 -36.56 -21.13
N TYR A 90 -8.92 -35.97 -20.61
CA TYR A 90 -7.66 -36.64 -20.29
C TYR A 90 -7.35 -36.42 -18.81
N LEU A 91 -7.18 -37.50 -18.06
CA LEU A 91 -6.82 -37.47 -16.64
C LEU A 91 -5.31 -37.56 -16.46
N TYR A 92 -4.80 -36.69 -15.60
CA TYR A 92 -3.46 -36.79 -15.01
C TYR A 92 -3.56 -36.66 -13.49
N LYS A 93 -2.63 -37.26 -12.76
CA LYS A 93 -2.50 -37.08 -11.31
C LYS A 93 -1.50 -35.99 -10.95
N SER A 94 -1.92 -35.01 -10.15
CA SER A 94 -1.05 -33.90 -9.70
C SER A 94 0.19 -34.39 -8.94
N ALA A 95 0.08 -35.50 -8.20
CA ALA A 95 1.18 -36.10 -7.47
C ALA A 95 2.38 -36.49 -8.38
N ASP A 96 2.14 -36.83 -9.64
CA ASP A 96 3.20 -37.18 -10.59
C ASP A 96 4.01 -35.98 -11.08
N TYR A 97 3.50 -34.78 -10.85
CA TYR A 97 4.08 -33.50 -11.25
C TYR A 97 4.43 -32.63 -10.04
N LEU A 98 4.48 -33.20 -8.83
CA LEU A 98 4.71 -32.44 -7.60
C LEU A 98 6.00 -31.59 -7.66
N ASP A 99 7.09 -32.16 -8.18
CA ASP A 99 8.36 -31.46 -8.35
C ASP A 99 8.26 -30.23 -9.28
N ASP A 100 7.37 -30.27 -10.27
CA ASP A 100 7.11 -29.14 -11.16
C ASP A 100 6.11 -28.14 -10.54
N ILE A 101 5.14 -28.63 -9.75
CA ILE A 101 4.18 -27.80 -9.01
C ILE A 101 4.88 -26.99 -7.92
N GLU A 102 5.93 -27.53 -7.30
CA GLU A 102 6.68 -26.87 -6.21
C GLU A 102 7.70 -25.83 -6.72
N LYS A 103 7.77 -25.58 -8.04
CA LYS A 103 8.55 -24.49 -8.66
C LYS A 103 7.76 -23.18 -8.73
N VAL A 104 8.47 -22.06 -8.83
CA VAL A 104 7.88 -20.73 -9.05
C VAL A 104 7.93 -20.38 -10.55
N TYR A 105 6.80 -19.94 -11.10
CA TYR A 105 6.67 -19.50 -12.48
C TYR A 105 6.31 -18.02 -12.55
N VAL A 106 6.96 -17.28 -13.46
CA VAL A 106 6.72 -15.84 -13.66
C VAL A 106 5.98 -15.61 -14.98
N GLY A 107 4.96 -14.77 -14.94
CA GLY A 107 4.11 -14.45 -16.11
C GLY A 107 2.83 -15.28 -16.17
N GLY A 108 2.03 -15.06 -17.22
CA GLY A 108 0.75 -15.77 -17.39
C GLY A 108 0.96 -17.26 -17.67
N ALA A 109 0.17 -18.13 -17.02
CA ALA A 109 0.29 -19.58 -17.13
C ALA A 109 0.14 -20.10 -18.58
N SER A 110 -0.63 -19.40 -19.41
CA SER A 110 -0.84 -19.72 -20.83
C SER A 110 0.37 -19.38 -21.74
N LYS A 111 1.42 -18.74 -21.22
CA LYS A 111 2.59 -18.32 -21.99
C LYS A 111 3.78 -19.25 -21.79
N SER A 112 4.57 -19.43 -22.85
CA SER A 112 5.83 -20.19 -22.85
C SER A 112 5.65 -21.63 -22.35
N ASN A 113 4.73 -22.36 -22.97
CA ASN A 113 4.40 -23.74 -22.61
C ASN A 113 5.04 -24.83 -23.50
N ALA A 114 5.69 -24.42 -24.58
CA ALA A 114 6.35 -25.35 -25.49
C ALA A 114 7.57 -26.02 -24.83
N GLY A 115 7.79 -27.31 -25.15
CA GLY A 115 8.97 -28.07 -24.71
C GLY A 115 8.84 -28.77 -23.36
N PHE A 116 7.70 -28.66 -22.67
CA PHE A 116 7.41 -29.50 -21.51
C PHE A 116 7.19 -30.95 -21.92
N VAL A 117 7.69 -31.91 -21.13
CA VAL A 117 7.54 -33.34 -21.40
C VAL A 117 6.77 -33.96 -20.26
N GLY A 118 5.46 -34.11 -20.45
CA GLY A 118 4.58 -34.79 -19.51
C GLY A 118 4.71 -36.31 -19.57
N ARG A 119 4.19 -36.99 -18.55
CA ARG A 119 3.96 -38.44 -18.59
C ARG A 119 2.76 -38.75 -19.49
N ALA A 120 2.52 -40.03 -19.76
CA ALA A 120 1.27 -40.44 -20.38
C ALA A 120 0.07 -40.09 -19.47
N TYR A 121 -1.08 -39.77 -20.06
CA TYR A 121 -2.33 -39.64 -19.31
C TYR A 121 -2.69 -40.97 -18.64
N ASP A 122 -3.29 -40.90 -17.46
CA ASP A 122 -3.72 -42.07 -16.69
C ASP A 122 -4.96 -42.70 -17.33
N GLU A 123 -5.93 -41.86 -17.68
CA GLU A 123 -7.20 -42.28 -18.28
C GLU A 123 -7.63 -41.28 -19.36
N LYS A 124 -8.38 -41.78 -20.34
CA LYS A 124 -9.00 -40.97 -21.40
C LYS A 124 -10.49 -41.30 -21.46
N TYR A 125 -11.32 -40.27 -21.47
CA TYR A 125 -12.78 -40.39 -21.48
C TYR A 125 -13.34 -39.84 -22.79
N ALA A 126 -13.93 -40.70 -23.62
CA ALA A 126 -14.69 -40.27 -24.81
C ALA A 126 -16.14 -39.94 -24.43
N TYR A 127 -16.32 -38.85 -23.68
CA TYR A 127 -17.59 -38.54 -23.02
C TYR A 127 -18.74 -38.16 -23.98
N GLY A 128 -18.45 -37.85 -25.25
CA GLY A 128 -19.51 -37.62 -26.26
C GLY A 128 -20.06 -38.88 -26.92
N GLN A 129 -19.39 -40.04 -26.76
CA GLN A 129 -19.67 -41.24 -27.56
C GLN A 129 -19.89 -42.50 -26.70
N ASP A 130 -19.36 -42.54 -25.48
CA ASP A 130 -19.40 -43.73 -24.62
C ASP A 130 -20.02 -43.42 -23.25
N GLN A 131 -21.17 -44.04 -22.97
CA GLN A 131 -21.88 -43.90 -21.70
C GLN A 131 -21.07 -44.38 -20.49
N LEU A 132 -20.21 -45.39 -20.68
CA LEU A 132 -19.31 -45.86 -19.61
C LEU A 132 -18.25 -44.80 -19.32
N ALA A 133 -17.65 -44.20 -20.37
CA ALA A 133 -16.69 -43.12 -20.22
C ALA A 133 -17.28 -41.89 -19.50
N VAL A 134 -18.53 -41.52 -19.81
CA VAL A 134 -19.26 -40.45 -19.09
C VAL A 134 -19.42 -40.78 -17.62
N THR A 135 -19.84 -42.01 -17.31
CA THR A 135 -20.02 -42.47 -15.92
C THR A 135 -18.71 -42.45 -15.14
N CYS A 136 -17.61 -42.88 -15.77
CA CYS A 136 -16.27 -42.83 -15.20
C CYS A 136 -15.80 -41.39 -14.97
N LEU A 137 -16.00 -40.49 -15.93
CA LEU A 137 -15.65 -39.07 -15.78
C LEU A 137 -16.44 -38.41 -14.64
N ILE A 138 -17.76 -38.64 -14.55
CA ILE A 138 -18.58 -38.16 -13.43
C ILE A 138 -18.05 -38.70 -12.10
N LYS A 139 -17.70 -39.99 -12.04
CA LYS A 139 -17.11 -40.58 -10.84
C LYS A 139 -15.81 -39.87 -10.43
N ARG A 140 -14.95 -39.52 -11.39
CA ARG A 140 -13.73 -38.74 -11.11
C ARG A 140 -14.03 -37.32 -10.65
N LEU A 141 -14.96 -36.62 -11.28
CA LEU A 141 -15.30 -35.25 -10.89
C LEU A 141 -15.94 -35.15 -9.49
N LYS A 142 -16.43 -36.26 -8.94
CA LYS A 142 -16.89 -36.38 -7.54
C LYS A 142 -15.77 -36.60 -6.52
N GLU A 143 -14.56 -36.90 -6.96
CA GLU A 143 -13.40 -37.05 -6.07
C GLU A 143 -13.09 -35.73 -5.38
N THR A 144 -12.83 -35.79 -4.08
CA THR A 144 -12.59 -34.66 -3.18
C THR A 144 -11.16 -34.67 -2.62
N GLU A 145 -10.32 -35.53 -3.17
CA GLU A 145 -8.94 -35.72 -2.77
C GLU A 145 -8.04 -34.59 -3.26
N PHE A 146 -7.02 -34.29 -2.47
CA PHE A 146 -6.02 -33.27 -2.76
C PHE A 146 -4.60 -33.87 -2.67
N THR A 147 -3.67 -33.28 -3.42
CA THR A 147 -2.26 -33.62 -3.35
C THR A 147 -1.59 -32.81 -2.25
N ARG A 148 -0.89 -33.51 -1.34
CA ARG A 148 -0.08 -32.85 -0.31
C ARG A 148 1.15 -32.20 -0.91
N ILE A 149 1.50 -31.03 -0.39
CA ILE A 149 2.69 -30.27 -0.80
C ILE A 149 3.69 -30.10 0.34
N HIS A 150 4.94 -29.81 0.02
CA HIS A 150 5.96 -29.37 0.96
C HIS A 150 5.93 -27.85 1.12
N ILE A 151 5.94 -27.40 2.37
CA ILE A 151 6.06 -25.98 2.71
C ILE A 151 7.49 -25.51 2.46
N ASP A 152 7.63 -24.39 1.75
CA ASP A 152 8.88 -23.68 1.50
C ASP A 152 8.71 -22.15 1.60
N GLU A 153 9.77 -21.40 1.30
CA GLU A 153 9.74 -19.93 1.33
C GLU A 153 8.75 -19.30 0.33
N ASN A 154 8.34 -20.03 -0.71
CA ASN A 154 7.47 -19.51 -1.76
C ASN A 154 5.99 -19.63 -1.37
N CYS A 155 5.60 -20.62 -0.57
CA CYS A 155 4.19 -20.86 -0.23
C CYS A 155 3.81 -20.60 1.24
N ILE A 156 4.77 -20.54 2.17
CA ILE A 156 4.50 -20.47 3.61
C ILE A 156 3.58 -19.29 4.01
N VAL A 157 3.73 -18.13 3.37
CA VAL A 157 2.91 -16.94 3.68
C VAL A 157 1.44 -17.13 3.26
N GLY A 158 1.21 -17.78 2.11
CA GLY A 158 -0.13 -18.14 1.65
C GLY A 158 -0.80 -19.09 2.64
N TRP A 159 -0.09 -20.14 3.05
CA TRP A 159 -0.60 -21.12 4.00
C TRP A 159 -0.81 -20.57 5.41
N ALA A 160 0.05 -19.65 5.90
CA ALA A 160 -0.19 -18.93 7.15
C ALA A 160 -1.49 -18.13 7.09
N THR A 161 -1.73 -17.44 5.96
CA THR A 161 -2.95 -16.66 5.75
C THR A 161 -4.19 -17.55 5.71
N ALA A 162 -4.11 -18.69 5.02
CA ALA A 162 -5.16 -19.70 5.02
C ALA A 162 -5.43 -20.24 6.44
N PHE A 163 -4.38 -20.51 7.21
CA PHE A 163 -4.48 -21.00 8.59
C PHE A 163 -5.21 -20.02 9.50
N TYR A 164 -4.84 -18.73 9.48
CA TYR A 164 -5.53 -17.71 10.29
C TYR A 164 -6.97 -17.44 9.84
N LYS A 165 -7.32 -17.77 8.60
CA LYS A 165 -8.71 -17.73 8.13
C LYS A 165 -9.50 -18.93 8.66
N ALA A 166 -8.89 -20.12 8.65
CA ALA A 166 -9.50 -21.35 9.17
C ALA A 166 -9.62 -21.35 10.69
N VAL A 167 -8.63 -20.78 11.40
CA VAL A 167 -8.56 -20.69 12.86
C VAL A 167 -8.33 -19.22 13.27
N PRO A 168 -9.39 -18.39 13.35
CA PRO A 168 -9.26 -16.96 13.59
C PRO A 168 -8.63 -16.54 14.92
N THR A 169 -8.52 -17.46 15.88
CA THR A 169 -7.90 -17.24 17.20
C THR A 169 -6.43 -17.65 17.24
N ALA A 170 -5.92 -18.32 16.20
CA ALA A 170 -4.55 -18.78 16.14
C ALA A 170 -3.54 -17.64 15.95
N ARG A 171 -2.33 -17.87 16.42
CA ARG A 171 -1.18 -16.95 16.37
C ARG A 171 -0.02 -17.56 15.60
N LYS A 172 1.06 -16.80 15.46
CA LYS A 172 2.31 -17.25 14.80
C LYS A 172 2.84 -18.55 15.39
N GLU A 173 2.82 -18.69 16.72
CA GLU A 173 3.24 -19.92 17.41
C GLU A 173 2.46 -21.17 17.00
N ASP A 174 1.15 -21.04 16.81
CA ASP A 174 0.29 -22.16 16.43
C ASP A 174 0.55 -22.63 14.99
N PHE A 175 1.16 -21.78 14.16
CA PHE A 175 1.48 -22.11 12.77
C PHE A 175 2.93 -22.59 12.60
N ILE A 176 3.91 -21.82 13.07
CA ILE A 176 5.35 -22.09 12.85
C ILE A 176 6.12 -22.50 14.11
N GLY A 177 5.45 -22.68 15.24
CA GLY A 177 6.08 -23.11 16.48
C GLY A 177 6.92 -24.39 16.29
N ASP A 178 7.94 -24.53 17.13
CA ASP A 178 8.87 -25.64 17.13
C ASP A 178 9.16 -26.13 18.57
N ASP A 179 9.95 -27.19 18.71
CA ASP A 179 10.34 -27.80 19.99
C ASP A 179 11.71 -27.34 20.51
N THR A 180 12.33 -26.37 19.85
CA THR A 180 13.61 -25.77 20.21
C THR A 180 13.40 -24.59 21.16
N GLY A 181 14.36 -24.32 22.06
CA GLY A 181 14.23 -23.28 23.08
C GLY A 181 13.48 -23.73 24.34
N LYS A 182 13.13 -22.77 25.20
CA LYS A 182 12.39 -22.95 26.47
C LYS A 182 10.89 -22.92 26.25
N HIS A 183 10.36 -22.01 25.42
CA HIS A 183 8.96 -22.04 25.00
C HIS A 183 8.76 -23.03 23.85
N LYS A 184 7.89 -24.03 24.07
CA LYS A 184 7.67 -25.15 23.14
C LYS A 184 6.22 -25.27 22.75
N THR A 185 5.93 -24.92 21.51
CA THR A 185 4.61 -25.08 20.88
C THR A 185 4.86 -25.68 19.51
N ILE A 186 4.32 -26.87 19.22
CA ILE A 186 4.46 -27.48 17.89
C ILE A 186 3.44 -26.85 16.96
N GLY A 187 3.91 -26.13 15.95
CA GLY A 187 3.04 -25.46 14.98
C GLY A 187 2.45 -26.40 13.93
N GLU A 188 1.38 -25.94 13.30
CA GLU A 188 0.63 -26.62 12.22
C GLU A 188 1.55 -27.11 11.09
N ILE A 189 2.60 -26.36 10.72
CA ILE A 189 3.50 -26.83 9.64
C ILE A 189 4.30 -28.07 10.03
N ARG A 190 4.54 -28.32 11.33
CA ARG A 190 5.33 -29.47 11.84
C ARG A 190 4.46 -30.64 12.25
N ASN A 191 3.26 -30.38 12.78
CA ASN A 191 2.27 -31.40 13.08
C ASN A 191 0.90 -30.98 12.54
N PRO A 192 0.68 -31.14 11.22
CA PRO A 192 -0.55 -30.69 10.58
C PRO A 192 -1.77 -31.38 11.17
N SER A 193 -2.72 -30.58 11.63
CA SER A 193 -4.00 -31.03 12.21
C SER A 193 -5.19 -30.47 11.45
N VAL A 194 -5.10 -29.21 11.02
CA VAL A 194 -6.11 -28.51 10.21
C VAL A 194 -5.88 -28.79 8.72
N PHE A 195 -4.62 -28.87 8.29
CA PHE A 195 -4.20 -29.04 6.90
C PHE A 195 -3.49 -30.38 6.66
N ALA A 196 -3.78 -31.40 7.48
CA ALA A 196 -3.20 -32.74 7.35
C ALA A 196 -3.38 -33.38 5.97
N GLU A 197 -4.47 -33.03 5.27
CA GLU A 197 -4.78 -33.50 3.91
C GLU A 197 -4.04 -32.71 2.81
N TYR A 198 -3.48 -31.54 3.14
CA TYR A 198 -2.93 -30.61 2.14
C TYR A 198 -1.42 -30.38 2.24
N ILE A 199 -0.81 -30.56 3.42
CA ILE A 199 0.62 -30.30 3.61
C ILE A 199 1.33 -31.50 4.24
N TYR A 200 2.55 -31.75 3.80
CA TYR A 200 3.47 -32.64 4.51
C TYR A 200 4.07 -31.93 5.73
N PRO A 201 4.30 -32.64 6.84
CA PRO A 201 5.06 -32.11 7.98
C PRO A 201 6.42 -31.53 7.54
N TYR A 202 6.65 -30.26 7.86
CA TYR A 202 7.93 -29.59 7.67
C TYR A 202 8.99 -30.23 8.57
N LYS A 203 10.06 -30.71 7.96
CA LYS A 203 11.12 -31.48 8.65
C LYS A 203 12.28 -30.62 9.15
N GLY A 204 12.29 -29.32 8.88
CA GLY A 204 13.36 -28.44 9.34
C GLY A 204 13.30 -28.24 10.85
N THR A 205 14.47 -28.38 11.49
CA THR A 205 14.62 -28.29 12.95
C THR A 205 14.30 -26.90 13.48
N SER A 206 14.74 -25.86 12.78
CA SER A 206 14.48 -24.46 13.12
C SER A 206 13.71 -23.73 12.01
N ASN A 207 13.38 -22.47 12.28
CA ASN A 207 12.65 -21.60 11.37
C ASN A 207 13.58 -20.71 10.50
N VAL A 208 14.90 -20.90 10.55
CA VAL A 208 15.90 -20.09 9.82
C VAL A 208 15.64 -20.04 8.31
N LYS A 209 15.13 -21.13 7.71
CA LYS A 209 14.75 -21.16 6.28
C LYS A 209 13.78 -20.02 5.90
N PHE A 210 12.95 -19.58 6.85
CA PHE A 210 11.94 -18.54 6.63
C PHE A 210 12.34 -17.17 7.19
N GLN A 211 13.62 -16.95 7.52
CA GLN A 211 14.12 -15.73 8.19
C GLN A 211 13.70 -14.42 7.52
N TYR A 212 13.62 -14.40 6.18
CA TYR A 212 13.25 -13.21 5.42
C TYR A 212 11.75 -12.98 5.34
N LEU A 213 10.92 -13.87 5.89
CA LEU A 213 9.45 -13.83 5.81
C LEU A 213 8.79 -13.74 7.18
N MET A 214 9.57 -13.66 8.26
CA MET A 214 9.06 -13.72 9.64
C MET A 214 8.03 -12.63 9.94
N ASP A 215 8.24 -11.43 9.40
CA ASP A 215 7.32 -10.30 9.51
C ASP A 215 5.97 -10.61 8.84
N LYS A 216 6.01 -11.29 7.68
CA LYS A 216 4.84 -11.73 6.91
C LYS A 216 4.11 -12.93 7.52
N LEU A 217 4.69 -13.61 8.51
CA LEU A 217 4.06 -14.76 9.17
C LEU A 217 3.24 -14.39 10.41
N ASN A 218 3.33 -13.13 10.87
CA ASN A 218 2.49 -12.65 11.97
C ASN A 218 0.99 -12.72 11.63
N ASP A 219 0.16 -12.91 12.65
CA ASP A 219 -1.29 -12.90 12.47
C ASP A 219 -1.81 -11.49 12.11
N THR A 220 -3.05 -11.40 11.66
CA THR A 220 -3.64 -10.15 11.16
C THR A 220 -3.67 -9.02 12.21
N LEU A 221 -3.75 -9.33 13.51
CA LEU A 221 -3.68 -8.33 14.59
C LEU A 221 -2.23 -7.96 14.91
N GLN A 222 -1.31 -8.91 15.01
CA GLN A 222 0.10 -8.61 15.27
C GLN A 222 0.77 -7.83 14.13
N LYS A 223 0.50 -8.16 12.86
CA LYS A 223 0.95 -7.37 11.70
C LYS A 223 0.55 -5.90 11.79
N LYS A 224 -0.62 -5.61 12.37
CA LYS A 224 -1.13 -4.24 12.54
C LYS A 224 -0.46 -3.48 13.69
N ASN A 225 0.02 -4.19 14.71
CA ASN A 225 0.55 -3.58 15.92
C ASN A 225 2.07 -3.40 15.86
N LEU A 226 2.78 -4.36 15.25
CA LEU A 226 4.22 -4.37 15.18
C LEU A 226 4.72 -3.53 13.99
N GLY A 227 4.00 -3.52 12.86
CA GLY A 227 4.49 -2.93 11.60
C GLY A 227 5.29 -3.96 10.79
N ALA A 228 5.84 -3.55 9.65
CA ALA A 228 6.72 -4.38 8.82
C ALA A 228 8.18 -3.91 8.98
N PHE A 229 9.12 -4.85 9.07
CA PHE A 229 10.52 -4.61 9.49
C PHE A 229 11.56 -5.18 8.51
N TYR A 230 11.15 -5.71 7.36
CA TYR A 230 12.08 -6.34 6.42
C TYR A 230 12.95 -5.31 5.70
N THR A 231 14.27 -5.50 5.76
CA THR A 231 15.26 -4.77 4.95
C THR A 231 15.77 -5.67 3.82
N PRO A 232 15.66 -5.28 2.55
CA PRO A 232 16.26 -6.01 1.43
C PRO A 232 17.78 -6.07 1.53
N GLU A 233 18.36 -7.24 1.23
CA GLU A 233 19.81 -7.47 1.31
C GLU A 233 20.63 -6.46 0.49
N PRO A 234 20.31 -6.14 -0.79
CA PRO A 234 21.07 -5.13 -1.54
C PRO A 234 21.04 -3.72 -0.91
N TYR A 235 19.97 -3.38 -0.17
CA TYR A 235 19.87 -2.09 0.53
C TYR A 235 20.61 -2.11 1.86
N ALA A 236 20.55 -3.22 2.60
CA ALA A 236 21.34 -3.42 3.82
C ALA A 236 22.84 -3.27 3.50
N GLU A 237 23.35 -4.02 2.52
CA GLU A 237 24.74 -3.95 2.07
C GLU A 237 25.15 -2.52 1.69
N LYS A 238 24.28 -1.81 0.94
CA LYS A 238 24.57 -0.43 0.56
C LYS A 238 24.62 0.49 1.77
N SER A 239 23.74 0.31 2.75
CA SER A 239 23.73 1.12 3.97
C SER A 239 24.92 0.88 4.90
N HIS A 240 25.65 -0.23 4.75
CA HIS A 240 26.90 -0.44 5.49
C HIS A 240 27.97 0.61 5.16
N GLU A 241 27.91 1.25 4.00
CA GLU A 241 28.78 2.40 3.70
C GLU A 241 28.55 3.55 4.69
N LEU A 242 27.29 3.84 5.02
CA LEU A 242 26.95 4.86 6.02
C LEU A 242 27.37 4.44 7.43
N LEU A 243 27.22 3.16 7.76
CA LEU A 243 27.70 2.62 9.04
C LEU A 243 29.22 2.75 9.16
N ARG A 244 29.98 2.39 8.13
CA ARG A 244 31.44 2.51 8.12
C ARG A 244 31.89 3.96 8.22
N MET A 245 31.20 4.89 7.57
CA MET A 245 31.40 6.32 7.78
C MET A 245 31.14 6.76 9.24
N ALA A 246 30.19 6.13 9.94
CA ALA A 246 29.97 6.37 11.36
C ALA A 246 31.09 5.80 12.23
N ILE A 247 31.60 4.59 11.91
CA ILE A 247 32.73 3.96 12.59
C ILE A 247 34.01 4.79 12.41
N GLU A 248 34.25 5.35 11.22
CA GLU A 248 35.39 6.25 10.97
C GLU A 248 35.38 7.52 11.83
N ARG A 249 34.23 7.92 12.39
CA ARG A 249 34.11 9.06 13.32
C ARG A 249 34.49 8.71 14.76
N VAL A 250 34.70 7.44 15.08
CA VAL A 250 35.07 7.00 16.43
C VAL A 250 36.45 7.59 16.78
N PRO A 251 36.58 8.34 17.88
CA PRO A 251 37.86 8.89 18.31
C PRO A 251 38.90 7.80 18.54
N ALA A 252 40.16 8.09 18.18
CA ALA A 252 41.25 7.16 18.45
C ALA A 252 41.33 6.82 19.95
N GLY A 253 41.33 5.53 20.26
CA GLY A 253 41.37 5.03 21.65
C GLY A 253 39.99 4.83 22.31
N ASN A 254 38.90 5.25 21.65
CA ASN A 254 37.55 4.90 22.10
C ASN A 254 37.14 3.52 21.56
N ASP A 255 36.34 2.79 22.35
CA ASP A 255 35.52 1.68 21.86
C ASP A 255 34.27 2.25 21.15
N TYR A 256 33.49 1.39 20.50
CA TYR A 256 32.16 1.73 20.00
C TYR A 256 31.19 0.57 20.11
N VAL A 257 29.91 0.89 20.06
CA VAL A 257 28.83 -0.09 19.92
C VAL A 257 27.88 0.30 18.80
N ILE A 258 27.40 -0.71 18.07
CA ILE A 258 26.37 -0.58 17.05
C ILE A 258 25.08 -1.12 17.65
N ILE A 259 24.06 -0.29 17.81
CA ILE A 259 22.82 -0.68 18.47
C ILE A 259 21.69 -0.71 17.43
N ASP A 260 21.10 -1.89 17.24
CA ASP A 260 19.81 -2.05 16.55
C ASP A 260 18.75 -2.53 17.56
N ARG A 261 17.77 -1.67 17.82
CA ARG A 261 16.70 -1.90 18.78
C ARG A 261 15.51 -2.66 18.19
N CYS A 262 15.54 -2.92 16.88
CA CYS A 262 14.47 -3.54 16.10
C CYS A 262 15.02 -4.39 14.95
N ALA A 263 16.07 -5.18 15.22
CA ALA A 263 16.82 -5.96 14.22
C ALA A 263 15.99 -7.01 13.47
N GLY A 264 14.82 -7.38 13.99
CA GLY A 264 14.02 -8.47 13.46
C GLY A 264 14.81 -9.78 13.48
N THR A 265 15.06 -10.35 12.30
CA THR A 265 15.93 -11.54 12.14
C THR A 265 17.41 -11.23 11.93
N GLY A 266 17.81 -9.95 11.92
CA GLY A 266 19.20 -9.51 11.71
C GLY A 266 19.58 -9.27 10.25
N ASN A 267 18.61 -8.93 9.40
CA ASN A 267 18.87 -8.71 7.96
C ASN A 267 19.74 -7.49 7.69
N LEU A 268 19.69 -6.47 8.55
CA LEU A 268 20.47 -5.24 8.38
C LEU A 268 21.97 -5.49 8.66
N GLU A 269 22.26 -6.43 9.56
CA GLU A 269 23.60 -6.84 9.98
C GLU A 269 24.21 -7.90 9.07
N LYS A 270 23.40 -8.53 8.22
CA LYS A 270 23.87 -9.54 7.29
C LYS A 270 24.88 -8.91 6.32
N GLY A 271 26.10 -9.45 6.28
CA GLY A 271 27.18 -8.94 5.44
C GLY A 271 28.20 -8.06 6.17
N LEU A 272 27.94 -7.71 7.44
CA LEU A 272 28.96 -7.12 8.30
C LEU A 272 30.09 -8.12 8.58
N THR A 273 31.29 -7.58 8.79
CA THR A 273 32.47 -8.35 9.17
C THR A 273 32.35 -8.89 10.60
N ASP A 274 33.14 -9.91 10.94
CA ASP A 274 33.16 -10.44 12.32
C ASP A 274 33.60 -9.39 13.34
N GLU A 275 34.45 -8.44 12.94
CA GLU A 275 34.79 -7.28 13.77
C GLU A 275 33.55 -6.42 14.01
N GLU A 276 32.88 -5.97 12.94
CA GLU A 276 31.73 -5.06 13.04
C GLU A 276 30.61 -5.72 13.88
N LEU A 277 30.35 -7.01 13.66
CA LEU A 277 29.39 -7.80 14.43
C LEU A 277 29.75 -7.86 15.92
N SER A 278 31.03 -8.00 16.27
CA SER A 278 31.47 -8.04 17.69
C SER A 278 31.23 -6.73 18.46
N HIS A 279 30.84 -5.66 17.76
CA HIS A 279 30.40 -4.38 18.33
C HIS A 279 28.86 -4.23 18.37
N CYS A 280 28.09 -5.17 17.78
CA CYS A 280 26.64 -5.10 17.68
C CYS A 280 25.90 -5.50 18.98
N ILE A 281 24.90 -4.70 19.34
CA ILE A 281 23.90 -4.98 20.38
C ILE A 281 22.55 -5.02 19.68
N LEU A 282 21.95 -6.21 19.60
CA LEU A 282 20.74 -6.45 18.81
C LEU A 282 19.54 -6.76 19.69
N SER A 283 18.36 -6.30 19.28
CA SER A 283 17.10 -6.66 19.90
C SER A 283 15.95 -6.72 18.91
N THR A 284 15.00 -7.60 19.19
CA THR A 284 13.71 -7.65 18.50
C THR A 284 12.62 -7.96 19.51
N VAL A 285 11.44 -7.37 19.31
CA VAL A 285 10.29 -7.55 20.19
C VAL A 285 9.50 -8.82 19.87
N GLU A 286 9.69 -9.43 18.69
CA GLU A 286 8.97 -10.65 18.28
C GLU A 286 9.78 -11.91 18.59
N TYR A 287 9.14 -12.88 19.24
CA TYR A 287 9.84 -14.01 19.83
C TYR A 287 10.46 -14.98 18.80
N TYR A 288 9.75 -15.29 17.71
CA TYR A 288 10.30 -16.19 16.70
C TYR A 288 11.40 -15.54 15.86
N GLU A 289 11.32 -14.23 15.66
CA GLU A 289 12.42 -13.44 15.11
C GLU A 289 13.65 -13.47 16.03
N TYR A 290 13.46 -13.30 17.35
CA TYR A 290 14.54 -13.40 18.34
C TYR A 290 15.25 -14.75 18.27
N LYS A 291 14.51 -15.86 18.18
CA LYS A 291 15.11 -17.20 18.07
C LYS A 291 15.95 -17.36 16.80
N VAL A 292 15.42 -16.91 15.66
CA VAL A 292 16.12 -16.97 14.37
C VAL A 292 17.38 -16.10 14.40
N MET A 293 17.28 -14.87 14.91
CA MET A 293 18.42 -13.96 15.06
C MET A 293 19.49 -14.55 15.99
N GLN A 294 19.09 -15.15 17.11
CA GLN A 294 20.01 -15.80 18.05
C GLN A 294 20.78 -16.96 17.39
N GLU A 295 20.11 -17.77 16.56
CA GLU A 295 20.73 -18.88 15.83
C GLU A 295 21.75 -18.39 14.79
N ILE A 296 21.46 -17.29 14.08
CA ILE A 296 22.29 -16.78 12.98
C ILE A 296 23.46 -15.92 13.50
N LEU A 297 23.19 -15.03 14.45
CA LEU A 297 24.09 -13.96 14.87
C LEU A 297 24.57 -14.07 16.31
N GLY A 298 23.92 -14.87 17.16
CA GLY A 298 24.14 -14.85 18.61
C GLY A 298 25.57 -15.16 19.06
N SER A 299 26.33 -15.95 18.30
CA SER A 299 27.75 -16.24 18.61
C SER A 299 28.73 -15.17 18.11
N LYS A 300 28.27 -14.23 17.28
CA LYS A 300 29.09 -13.23 16.60
C LYS A 300 28.92 -11.83 17.20
N VAL A 301 27.75 -11.55 17.76
CA VAL A 301 27.41 -10.22 18.25
C VAL A 301 27.83 -10.01 19.70
N ARG A 302 28.01 -8.75 20.09
CA ARG A 302 28.39 -8.38 21.46
C ARG A 302 27.31 -8.79 22.47
N HIS A 303 26.07 -8.42 22.17
CA HIS A 303 24.90 -8.75 22.99
C HIS A 303 23.66 -8.94 22.12
N ILE A 304 22.79 -9.85 22.58
CA ILE A 304 21.37 -9.87 22.20
C ILE A 304 20.57 -9.44 23.44
N ILE A 305 19.48 -8.71 23.26
CA ILE A 305 18.59 -8.30 24.34
C ILE A 305 17.24 -9.03 24.21
N PRO A 306 16.84 -9.86 25.21
CA PRO A 306 17.64 -10.27 26.38
C PRO A 306 18.79 -11.24 26.00
N PRO A 307 19.84 -11.37 26.83
CA PRO A 307 21.04 -12.14 26.47
C PRO A 307 20.83 -13.66 26.48
N ILE A 308 19.86 -14.13 27.25
CA ILE A 308 19.49 -15.55 27.34
C ILE A 308 17.99 -15.69 27.32
N GLU A 309 17.53 -16.81 26.78
CA GLU A 309 16.13 -17.22 26.89
C GLU A 309 15.87 -17.80 28.29
N ALA A 310 14.96 -17.17 29.03
CA ALA A 310 14.43 -17.61 30.31
C ALA A 310 12.95 -18.05 30.18
N ASP A 311 12.42 -18.72 31.21
CA ASP A 311 11.06 -19.27 31.18
C ASP A 311 9.96 -18.21 30.99
N ASP A 312 10.24 -16.95 31.32
CA ASP A 312 9.33 -15.80 31.16
C ASP A 312 9.70 -14.86 30.00
N THR A 313 10.65 -15.27 29.15
CA THR A 313 11.05 -14.49 27.96
C THR A 313 9.93 -14.40 26.94
N PHE A 314 9.18 -15.49 26.73
CA PHE A 314 8.00 -15.49 25.89
C PHE A 314 6.82 -14.82 26.60
N ASN A 315 6.22 -13.82 25.95
CA ASN A 315 5.02 -13.14 26.41
C ASN A 315 4.04 -12.92 25.24
N ALA A 316 3.17 -13.90 25.00
CA ALA A 316 2.12 -13.83 23.98
C ALA A 316 2.63 -13.49 22.56
N GLY A 317 3.76 -14.10 22.16
CA GLY A 317 4.45 -13.86 20.89
C GLY A 317 5.52 -12.77 20.95
N LEU A 318 5.62 -12.03 22.05
CA LEU A 318 6.63 -11.00 22.25
C LEU A 318 7.75 -11.46 23.18
N VAL A 319 8.87 -10.75 23.12
CA VAL A 319 10.02 -10.93 24.02
C VAL A 319 9.91 -9.95 25.18
N ARG A 320 9.85 -10.45 26.42
CA ARG A 320 9.84 -9.63 27.63
C ARG A 320 11.15 -8.83 27.74
N GLY A 321 11.04 -7.54 28.05
CA GLY A 321 12.20 -6.66 28.21
C GLY A 321 12.87 -6.20 26.91
N ALA A 322 12.32 -6.57 25.73
CA ALA A 322 12.83 -6.17 24.41
C ALA A 322 12.01 -5.06 23.73
N ASP A 323 11.00 -4.49 24.42
CA ASP A 323 10.25 -3.33 23.90
C ASP A 323 11.14 -2.07 23.99
N ALA A 324 11.75 -1.69 22.87
CA ALA A 324 12.62 -0.52 22.72
C ALA A 324 12.01 0.81 23.21
N LEU A 325 10.67 0.89 23.31
CA LEU A 325 9.95 2.08 23.73
C LEU A 325 9.55 2.06 25.22
N SER A 326 9.84 0.97 25.92
CA SER A 326 9.59 0.82 27.36
C SER A 326 10.66 1.50 28.21
N GLU A 327 10.30 1.88 29.43
CA GLU A 327 11.24 2.44 30.41
C GLU A 327 12.31 1.43 30.81
N GLU A 328 11.93 0.16 30.91
CA GLU A 328 12.83 -0.96 31.23
C GLU A 328 13.94 -1.09 30.18
N TYR A 329 13.60 -0.98 28.89
CA TYR A 329 14.58 -1.06 27.81
C TYR A 329 15.51 0.16 27.77
N VAL A 330 14.95 1.37 27.89
CA VAL A 330 15.74 2.61 27.93
C VAL A 330 16.77 2.59 29.08
N ASN A 331 16.41 1.99 30.21
CA ASN A 331 17.29 1.85 31.37
C ASN A 331 17.97 0.47 31.45
N ASN A 332 18.02 -0.29 30.35
CA ASN A 332 18.59 -1.63 30.37
C ASN A 332 20.09 -1.59 30.74
N PRO A 333 20.52 -2.29 31.81
CA PRO A 333 21.90 -2.20 32.30
C PRO A 333 22.95 -2.67 31.29
N VAL A 334 22.60 -3.63 30.42
CA VAL A 334 23.50 -4.14 29.37
C VAL A 334 23.81 -3.06 28.34
N ILE A 335 22.83 -2.23 27.99
CA ILE A 335 23.00 -1.11 27.06
C ILE A 335 23.64 0.08 27.79
N LYS A 336 23.15 0.38 29.01
CA LYS A 336 23.57 1.54 29.80
C LYS A 336 25.05 1.53 30.16
N GLN A 337 25.68 0.38 30.35
CA GLN A 337 27.13 0.34 30.58
C GLN A 337 27.95 1.00 29.46
N TYR A 338 27.46 0.97 28.21
CA TYR A 338 28.10 1.63 27.06
C TYR A 338 27.60 3.06 26.89
N VAL A 339 26.28 3.26 27.01
CA VAL A 339 25.64 4.59 26.93
C VAL A 339 26.01 5.49 28.12
N ASP A 340 26.57 4.98 29.21
CA ASP A 340 27.03 5.82 30.32
C ASP A 340 28.57 5.97 30.33
N ASP A 341 29.29 5.36 29.37
CA ASP A 341 30.75 5.44 29.25
C ASP A 341 31.23 6.58 28.32
N PRO A 342 32.02 7.53 28.87
CA PRO A 342 32.98 8.42 28.23
C PRO A 342 33.52 8.08 26.86
N HIS A 343 34.12 6.90 26.89
CA HIS A 343 35.13 6.41 25.97
C HIS A 343 34.55 5.35 25.04
N CYS A 344 33.22 5.21 25.02
CA CYS A 344 32.49 4.40 24.06
C CYS A 344 31.67 5.31 23.16
N THR A 345 31.84 5.18 21.84
CA THR A 345 31.04 5.90 20.84
C THR A 345 29.77 5.10 20.53
N ILE A 346 28.62 5.78 20.50
CA ILE A 346 27.34 5.14 20.22
C ILE A 346 26.97 5.34 18.75
N ILE A 347 26.74 4.23 18.05
CA ILE A 347 26.19 4.24 16.70
C ILE A 347 24.85 3.49 16.75
N LEU A 348 23.74 4.18 16.51
CA LEU A 348 22.49 3.49 16.23
C LEU A 348 22.40 3.19 14.74
N PHE A 349 22.05 1.96 14.39
CA PHE A 349 21.86 1.52 13.02
C PHE A 349 20.60 0.67 12.96
N GLU A 350 19.53 1.21 12.39
CA GLU A 350 18.22 0.54 12.47
C GLU A 350 17.29 0.89 11.31
N ASN A 351 16.36 -0.02 11.03
CA ASN A 351 15.20 0.19 10.19
C ASN A 351 13.91 0.08 11.03
N PRO A 352 13.49 1.17 11.70
CA PRO A 352 12.33 1.15 12.58
C PRO A 352 11.03 0.75 11.88
N PRO A 353 10.07 0.15 12.61
CA PRO A 353 8.78 -0.21 12.04
C PRO A 353 7.99 1.00 11.54
N TYR A 354 7.39 0.81 10.36
CA TYR A 354 6.44 1.76 9.79
C TYR A 354 5.01 1.42 10.23
N ALA A 355 4.57 1.98 11.37
CA ALA A 355 3.18 1.89 11.81
C ALA A 355 2.58 3.29 12.00
N ASP A 356 1.56 3.63 11.21
CA ASP A 356 0.75 4.84 11.39
C ASP A 356 -0.67 4.46 11.80
N THR A 357 -0.96 4.67 13.08
CA THR A 357 -2.27 4.42 13.71
C THR A 357 -3.41 5.30 13.17
N THR A 358 -3.11 6.30 12.35
CA THR A 358 -4.09 7.13 11.65
C THR A 358 -4.35 6.70 10.22
N SER A 359 -3.69 5.63 9.75
CA SER A 359 -3.93 5.09 8.40
C SER A 359 -5.40 4.70 8.20
N VAL A 360 -5.92 4.96 7.00
CA VAL A 360 -7.36 4.84 6.70
C VAL A 360 -7.85 3.39 6.74
N GLU A 361 -6.94 2.43 6.54
CA GLU A 361 -7.25 1.02 6.78
C GLU A 361 -7.71 0.74 8.22
N HIS A 362 -7.20 1.48 9.21
CA HIS A 362 -7.65 1.37 10.60
C HIS A 362 -9.08 1.91 10.80
N GLN A 363 -9.45 2.95 10.06
CA GLN A 363 -10.79 3.56 10.15
C GLN A 363 -11.85 2.76 9.38
N ARG A 364 -11.53 2.27 8.17
CA ARG A 364 -12.46 1.49 7.33
C ARG A 364 -12.93 0.18 7.98
N LYS A 365 -12.12 -0.45 8.83
CA LYS A 365 -12.46 -1.73 9.50
C LYS A 365 -13.08 -1.57 10.90
N GLY A 366 -13.41 -0.35 11.35
CA GLY A 366 -14.07 -0.12 12.65
C GLY A 366 -13.26 -0.49 13.90
N LYS A 367 -11.98 -0.87 13.75
CA LYS A 367 -11.10 -1.37 14.84
C LYS A 367 -10.01 -0.36 15.25
N GLY A 368 -10.29 0.95 15.16
CA GLY A 368 -9.33 1.99 15.59
C GLY A 368 -8.86 1.88 17.05
N LYS A 369 -9.66 1.23 17.93
CA LYS A 369 -9.40 1.17 19.38
C LYS A 369 -8.30 0.20 19.81
N THR A 370 -7.89 -0.79 19.01
CA THR A 370 -6.82 -1.75 19.39
C THR A 370 -5.41 -1.32 18.98
N SER A 371 -5.26 -0.38 18.04
CA SER A 371 -3.97 0.15 17.55
C SER A 371 -3.27 1.14 18.50
N THR A 372 -3.73 1.27 19.75
CA THR A 372 -3.32 2.29 20.72
C THR A 372 -2.38 1.80 21.82
N VAL A 373 -1.96 0.52 21.80
CA VAL A 373 -1.15 -0.05 22.89
C VAL A 373 0.23 0.62 22.98
N TRP A 374 0.98 0.70 21.87
CA TRP A 374 2.30 1.36 21.86
C TRP A 374 2.21 2.86 22.17
N LYS A 375 1.06 3.52 21.91
CA LYS A 375 0.84 4.93 22.27
C LYS A 375 0.85 5.23 23.77
N ARG A 376 0.83 4.17 24.60
CA ARG A 376 0.95 4.23 26.05
C ARG A 376 2.37 3.91 26.54
N SER A 377 3.27 3.50 25.65
CA SER A 377 4.67 3.24 26.00
C SER A 377 5.35 4.48 26.59
N TYR A 378 6.39 4.24 27.38
CA TYR A 378 7.13 5.27 28.09
C TYR A 378 7.70 6.32 27.12
N ALA A 379 8.45 5.91 26.09
CA ALA A 379 9.07 6.82 25.14
C ALA A 379 8.06 7.71 24.41
N VAL A 380 6.86 7.19 24.11
CA VAL A 380 5.79 8.00 23.48
C VAL A 380 5.28 9.08 24.43
N GLN A 381 5.09 8.75 25.71
CA GLN A 381 4.62 9.71 26.70
C GLN A 381 5.66 10.81 26.94
N GLU A 382 6.93 10.45 27.02
CA GLU A 382 8.02 11.42 27.16
C GLU A 382 8.19 12.28 25.90
N MET A 383 8.15 11.69 24.71
CA MET A 383 8.16 12.44 23.45
C MET A 383 7.01 13.46 23.41
N ARG A 384 5.78 13.06 23.78
CA ARG A 384 4.63 13.98 23.84
C ARG A 384 4.88 15.16 24.76
N LYS A 385 5.49 14.94 25.92
CA LYS A 385 5.82 16.00 26.88
C LYS A 385 6.88 16.93 26.30
N ALA A 386 7.96 16.37 25.76
CA ALA A 386 9.10 17.11 25.21
C ALA A 386 8.70 18.01 24.02
N ILE A 387 7.91 17.47 23.08
CA ILE A 387 7.61 18.19 21.83
C ILE A 387 6.31 19.01 21.90
N LYS A 388 5.61 19.05 23.05
CA LYS A 388 4.27 19.66 23.21
C LYS A 388 4.16 21.10 22.70
N LYS A 389 5.25 21.87 22.80
CA LYS A 389 5.31 23.29 22.41
C LYS A 389 6.13 23.53 21.13
N THR A 390 6.39 22.49 20.36
CA THR A 390 7.15 22.55 19.11
C THR A 390 6.24 22.35 17.90
N SER A 391 6.75 22.67 16.70
CA SER A 391 6.08 22.38 15.43
C SER A 391 5.88 20.87 15.16
N ALA A 392 6.63 20.01 15.86
CA ALA A 392 6.50 18.55 15.82
C ALA A 392 5.29 18.03 16.64
N SER A 393 4.66 18.87 17.47
CA SER A 393 3.48 18.47 18.24
C SER A 393 2.33 17.99 17.34
N GLY A 394 1.60 16.98 17.81
CA GLY A 394 0.45 16.41 17.09
C GLY A 394 0.83 15.18 16.25
N THR A 395 0.90 15.33 14.93
CA THR A 395 1.01 14.19 13.99
C THR A 395 2.31 13.42 14.09
N ALA A 396 3.43 14.05 14.49
CA ALA A 396 4.71 13.36 14.57
C ALA A 396 4.70 12.23 15.61
N VAL A 397 3.92 12.36 16.68
CA VAL A 397 3.80 11.32 17.74
C VAL A 397 2.93 10.14 17.30
N ASN A 398 2.17 10.27 16.21
CA ASN A 398 1.31 9.19 15.73
C ASN A 398 2.04 8.21 14.80
N ASP A 399 3.31 8.51 14.46
CA ASP A 399 4.18 7.68 13.65
C ASP A 399 5.19 6.96 14.55
N LEU A 400 5.21 5.64 14.49
CA LEU A 400 6.09 4.82 15.34
C LEU A 400 7.58 5.06 15.06
N GLY A 401 7.96 5.22 13.79
CA GLY A 401 9.36 5.47 13.40
C GLY A 401 9.89 6.78 13.99
N ASN A 402 9.03 7.78 14.16
CA ASN A 402 9.41 9.03 14.82
C ASN A 402 9.75 8.87 16.31
N VAL A 403 9.12 7.91 17.00
CA VAL A 403 9.43 7.65 18.41
C VAL A 403 10.80 7.01 18.54
N PHE A 404 11.15 6.10 17.64
CA PHE A 404 12.50 5.53 17.53
C PHE A 404 13.53 6.62 17.27
N ILE A 405 13.28 7.50 16.28
CA ILE A 405 14.18 8.60 15.94
C ILE A 405 14.35 9.56 17.13
N TRP A 406 13.26 9.99 17.75
CA TRP A 406 13.31 10.90 18.89
C TRP A 406 14.06 10.28 20.07
N SER A 407 13.73 9.04 20.43
CA SER A 407 14.35 8.34 21.57
C SER A 407 15.83 8.06 21.34
N ALA A 408 16.28 7.84 20.10
CA ALA A 408 17.71 7.69 19.78
C ALA A 408 18.50 8.94 20.21
N PHE A 409 18.06 10.12 19.78
CA PHE A 409 18.71 11.38 20.15
C PHE A 409 18.53 11.77 21.61
N GLU A 410 17.41 11.40 22.23
CA GLU A 410 17.12 11.76 23.62
C GLU A 410 17.90 10.91 24.63
N TYR A 411 17.95 9.59 24.41
CA TYR A 411 18.41 8.65 25.44
C TYR A 411 19.76 7.98 25.15
N TYR A 412 20.22 7.95 23.89
CA TYR A 412 21.39 7.16 23.51
C TYR A 412 22.56 8.01 22.99
N LEU A 413 22.29 9.00 22.14
CA LEU A 413 23.34 9.84 21.55
C LEU A 413 23.69 11.01 22.48
N ARG A 414 24.96 11.10 22.90
CA ARG A 414 25.43 11.98 23.99
C ARG A 414 26.47 12.98 23.54
N GLN A 415 27.30 12.60 22.57
CA GLN A 415 28.45 13.40 22.12
C GLN A 415 28.45 13.59 20.59
N PRO A 416 29.13 14.61 20.05
CA PRO A 416 29.18 14.92 18.62
C PRO A 416 29.53 13.74 17.69
N THR A 417 30.37 12.82 18.16
CA THR A 417 30.82 11.65 17.40
C THR A 417 29.78 10.53 17.35
N ASP A 418 28.83 10.51 18.29
CA ASP A 418 27.74 9.56 18.27
C ASP A 418 26.87 9.79 17.02
N SER A 419 26.48 8.68 16.40
CA SER A 419 25.93 8.68 15.05
C SER A 419 24.65 7.87 14.98
N TYR A 420 23.78 8.22 14.03
CA TYR A 420 22.53 7.52 13.79
C TYR A 420 22.31 7.30 12.30
N VAL A 421 22.35 6.04 11.90
CA VAL A 421 22.02 5.57 10.55
C VAL A 421 20.61 4.99 10.60
N VAL A 422 19.65 5.68 9.98
CA VAL A 422 18.22 5.32 10.12
C VAL A 422 17.48 5.32 8.79
N TYR A 423 16.68 4.28 8.58
CA TYR A 423 15.67 4.23 7.52
C TYR A 423 14.38 4.91 7.98
N SER A 424 13.90 5.92 7.25
CA SER A 424 12.59 6.53 7.51
C SER A 424 12.13 7.44 6.36
N PRO A 425 10.82 7.62 6.11
CA PRO A 425 10.35 8.69 5.24
C PRO A 425 10.84 10.04 5.76
N VAL A 426 11.37 10.90 4.89
CA VAL A 426 12.05 12.15 5.28
C VAL A 426 11.16 13.18 6.00
N LYS A 427 9.85 12.93 6.14
CA LYS A 427 8.87 13.81 6.78
C LYS A 427 9.22 14.22 8.21
N TYR A 428 9.90 13.36 8.98
CA TYR A 428 10.31 13.66 10.35
C TYR A 428 11.20 14.89 10.44
N TRP A 429 12.10 15.07 9.47
CA TRP A 429 12.96 16.23 9.35
C TRP A 429 12.32 17.33 8.49
N LYS A 430 11.78 16.96 7.33
CA LYS A 430 11.32 17.88 6.27
C LYS A 430 10.12 18.74 6.67
N ALA A 431 9.11 18.15 7.27
CA ALA A 431 7.81 18.81 7.54
C ALA A 431 7.44 18.82 9.03
N GLN A 432 8.00 17.90 9.81
CA GLN A 432 7.66 17.73 11.22
C GLN A 432 8.67 18.38 12.17
N TYR A 433 9.89 18.70 11.71
CA TYR A 433 10.91 19.36 12.54
C TYR A 433 11.24 18.57 13.82
N LEU A 434 11.27 17.24 13.73
CA LEU A 434 11.51 16.39 14.88
C LEU A 434 12.95 16.52 15.40
N ILE A 435 13.91 16.73 14.47
CA ILE A 435 15.33 16.87 14.78
C ILE A 435 15.94 18.06 14.03
N ASP A 436 16.96 18.67 14.63
CA ASP A 436 17.83 19.71 14.05
C ASP A 436 19.29 19.30 14.22
N LYS A 437 19.68 18.27 13.47
CA LYS A 437 20.98 17.60 13.60
C LYS A 437 21.77 17.68 12.30
N ARG A 438 23.08 17.53 12.38
CA ARG A 438 23.97 17.59 11.22
C ARG A 438 23.79 16.32 10.38
N PHE A 439 23.31 16.52 9.15
CA PHE A 439 23.32 15.53 8.09
C PHE A 439 24.75 15.32 7.59
N ILE A 440 25.18 14.07 7.44
CA ILE A 440 26.51 13.73 6.92
C ILE A 440 26.39 13.18 5.51
N ALA A 441 25.56 12.15 5.33
CA ALA A 441 25.33 11.48 4.05
C ALA A 441 24.00 10.71 4.10
N GLY A 442 23.48 10.33 2.94
CA GLY A 442 22.27 9.52 2.88
C GLY A 442 21.95 8.97 1.49
N PHE A 443 21.19 7.89 1.52
CA PHE A 443 20.67 7.21 0.33
C PHE A 443 19.14 7.28 0.29
N ALA A 444 18.60 7.18 -0.91
CA ALA A 444 17.17 7.00 -1.15
C ALA A 444 16.95 5.64 -1.80
N PHE A 445 16.00 4.87 -1.29
CA PHE A 445 15.65 3.54 -1.81
C PHE A 445 14.18 3.47 -2.21
N ASN A 446 13.85 2.54 -3.11
CA ASN A 446 12.46 2.26 -3.45
C ASN A 446 11.82 1.35 -2.40
N ARG A 447 10.79 1.88 -1.72
CA ARG A 447 10.08 1.20 -0.63
C ARG A 447 9.42 -0.12 -1.06
N ARG A 448 9.09 -0.32 -2.34
CA ARG A 448 8.43 -1.56 -2.82
C ARG A 448 9.14 -2.85 -2.38
N TRP A 449 10.45 -2.80 -2.23
CA TRP A 449 11.26 -3.98 -1.88
C TRP A 449 11.17 -4.34 -0.39
N PHE A 450 10.71 -3.43 0.46
CA PHE A 450 10.45 -3.65 1.89
C PHE A 450 9.09 -4.34 2.10
N HIS A 451 8.80 -5.38 1.32
CA HIS A 451 7.56 -6.16 1.39
C HIS A 451 6.26 -5.38 1.18
N THR A 452 6.26 -4.36 0.32
CA THR A 452 5.06 -3.56 0.02
C THR A 452 4.86 -3.39 -1.49
N ASN A 453 3.61 -3.17 -1.91
CA ASN A 453 3.29 -2.95 -3.33
C ASN A 453 3.30 -1.46 -3.72
N ILE A 454 3.88 -0.60 -2.86
CA ILE A 454 3.88 0.85 -3.05
C ILE A 454 5.30 1.32 -3.38
N ASP A 455 5.46 1.85 -4.59
CA ASP A 455 6.61 2.66 -4.98
C ASP A 455 6.60 3.99 -4.19
N ALA A 456 7.62 4.19 -3.36
CA ALA A 456 7.81 5.39 -2.56
C ALA A 456 9.28 5.52 -2.11
N CYS A 457 9.69 6.75 -1.79
CA CYS A 457 11.05 7.04 -1.38
C CYS A 457 11.18 6.72 0.11
N ILE A 458 12.11 5.82 0.45
CA ILE A 458 12.58 5.65 1.83
C ILE A 458 14.01 6.18 1.92
N MET A 459 14.27 7.04 2.90
CA MET A 459 15.60 7.61 3.10
C MET A 459 16.35 6.78 4.13
N CYS A 460 17.60 6.41 3.85
CA CYS A 460 18.55 5.94 4.84
C CYS A 460 19.57 7.07 5.07
N ALA A 461 19.56 7.67 6.25
CA ALA A 461 20.37 8.86 6.54
C ALA A 461 21.33 8.62 7.69
N LEU A 462 22.56 9.10 7.53
CA LEU A 462 23.56 9.23 8.59
C LEU A 462 23.49 10.64 9.18
N TRP A 463 23.05 10.71 10.43
CA TRP A 463 23.06 11.90 11.26
C TRP A 463 24.14 11.81 12.33
N SER A 464 24.70 12.95 12.72
CA SER A 464 25.49 13.05 13.95
C SER A 464 24.72 13.78 15.04
N ASN A 465 25.16 13.62 16.29
CA ASN A 465 24.58 14.33 17.41
C ASN A 465 24.98 15.82 17.51
N GLU A 466 25.54 16.39 16.45
CA GLU A 466 25.83 17.81 16.35
C GLU A 466 24.56 18.58 15.95
N GLY A 467 24.25 19.67 16.66
CA GLY A 467 23.15 20.54 16.26
C GLY A 467 23.45 21.26 14.95
N ALA A 468 22.52 21.24 14.00
CA ALA A 468 22.67 21.98 12.74
C ALA A 468 21.33 22.50 12.23
N LYS A 469 21.34 23.75 11.75
CA LYS A 469 20.21 24.35 11.04
C LYS A 469 20.46 24.22 9.55
N ILE A 470 19.89 23.19 8.96
CA ILE A 470 19.97 22.91 7.52
C ILE A 470 18.58 23.04 6.90
N ASP A 471 18.52 23.55 5.67
CA ASP A 471 17.28 23.73 4.90
C ASP A 471 17.17 22.77 3.71
N GLY A 472 18.23 22.02 3.42
CA GLY A 472 18.22 20.99 2.39
C GLY A 472 19.48 20.15 2.36
N PHE A 473 19.38 19.01 1.70
CA PHE A 473 20.47 18.09 1.39
C PHE A 473 20.11 17.24 0.17
N GLU A 474 21.11 16.57 -0.40
CA GLU A 474 20.98 15.67 -1.54
C GLU A 474 21.10 14.22 -1.09
N LEU A 475 20.36 13.33 -1.74
CA LEU A 475 20.45 11.88 -1.56
C LEU A 475 20.91 11.22 -2.86
N ILE A 476 21.67 10.13 -2.75
CA ILE A 476 21.97 9.26 -3.90
C ILE A 476 20.90 8.16 -3.93
N GLY A 477 20.20 8.01 -5.06
CA GLY A 477 19.10 7.06 -5.20
C GLY A 477 19.59 5.69 -5.66
N PHE A 478 19.00 4.61 -5.15
CA PHE A 478 19.20 3.25 -5.64
C PHE A 478 17.86 2.51 -5.70
N ASP A 479 17.63 1.77 -6.78
CA ASP A 479 16.51 0.83 -6.91
C ASP A 479 17.07 -0.58 -7.16
N ILE A 480 16.22 -1.61 -7.05
CA ILE A 480 16.57 -2.99 -7.41
C ILE A 480 15.93 -3.30 -8.77
N ALA A 481 16.74 -3.70 -9.74
CA ALA A 481 16.31 -4.20 -11.04
C ALA A 481 16.97 -5.55 -11.30
N ASP A 482 16.17 -6.57 -11.64
CA ASP A 482 16.64 -7.94 -11.88
C ASP A 482 17.51 -8.52 -10.73
N GLY A 483 17.18 -8.13 -9.49
CA GLY A 483 17.90 -8.55 -8.28
C GLY A 483 19.20 -7.80 -8.01
N LEU A 484 19.57 -6.84 -8.86
CA LEU A 484 20.78 -6.03 -8.73
C LEU A 484 20.45 -4.60 -8.32
N LEU A 485 21.35 -4.00 -7.55
CA LEU A 485 21.25 -2.59 -7.16
C LEU A 485 21.63 -1.70 -8.35
N VAL A 486 20.74 -0.77 -8.71
CA VAL A 486 20.92 0.18 -9.80
C VAL A 486 20.86 1.59 -9.25
N GLU A 487 21.92 2.37 -9.49
CA GLU A 487 21.97 3.78 -9.10
C GLU A 487 21.01 4.62 -9.96
N HIS A 488 20.26 5.50 -9.31
CA HIS A 488 19.41 6.47 -9.96
C HIS A 488 20.29 7.55 -10.62
N PRO A 489 20.02 7.93 -11.89
CA PRO A 489 20.94 8.77 -12.69
C PRO A 489 21.10 10.22 -12.19
N ARG A 490 20.31 10.63 -11.20
CA ARG A 490 20.33 11.98 -10.63
C ARG A 490 20.28 11.91 -9.12
N GLN A 491 20.97 12.84 -8.48
CA GLN A 491 20.78 13.11 -7.06
C GLN A 491 19.33 13.56 -6.79
N ILE A 492 18.87 13.23 -5.60
CA ILE A 492 17.49 13.41 -5.17
C ILE A 492 17.47 14.51 -4.11
N PRO A 493 17.05 15.74 -4.46
CA PRO A 493 17.05 16.85 -3.53
C PRO A 493 15.94 16.70 -2.48
N VAL A 494 16.26 17.05 -1.25
CA VAL A 494 15.32 17.18 -0.14
C VAL A 494 15.43 18.59 0.42
N ARG A 495 14.32 19.32 0.44
CA ARG A 495 14.24 20.68 1.01
C ARG A 495 13.20 20.75 2.11
N ARG A 496 13.49 21.51 3.17
CA ARG A 496 12.60 21.70 4.33
C ARG A 496 11.37 22.52 3.97
N ILE A 497 10.24 22.28 4.67
CA ILE A 497 8.97 23.00 4.47
C ILE A 497 8.69 23.90 5.67
N HIS A 498 8.69 25.22 5.49
CA HIS A 498 8.54 26.18 6.59
C HIS A 498 7.10 26.58 6.89
N SER A 499 6.20 26.42 5.93
CA SER A 499 4.81 26.84 6.03
C SER A 499 3.85 25.83 5.41
N LYS A 500 2.66 25.73 6.01
CA LYS A 500 1.59 24.80 5.60
C LYS A 500 0.53 25.56 4.81
N PHE A 501 -0.17 24.89 3.90
CA PHE A 501 -1.30 25.50 3.18
C PHE A 501 -2.32 26.17 4.12
N SER A 502 -2.68 25.52 5.23
CA SER A 502 -3.64 26.04 6.22
C SER A 502 -3.17 27.30 6.95
N SER A 503 -1.87 27.57 6.97
CA SER A 503 -1.32 28.79 7.56
C SER A 503 -1.35 29.99 6.61
N VAL A 504 -1.18 29.78 5.31
CA VAL A 504 -0.91 30.89 4.36
C VAL A 504 -1.95 31.04 3.24
N TYR A 505 -2.68 29.98 2.88
CA TYR A 505 -3.57 30.02 1.70
C TYR A 505 -5.06 29.91 2.03
N PHE A 506 -5.43 29.28 3.15
CA PHE A 506 -6.84 29.08 3.53
C PHE A 506 -7.56 30.42 3.69
N ASP A 507 -8.73 30.55 3.08
CA ASP A 507 -9.62 31.68 3.33
C ASP A 507 -10.31 31.50 4.70
N LYS A 508 -10.09 32.45 5.59
CA LYS A 508 -10.63 32.45 6.97
C LYS A 508 -11.62 33.61 7.18
N ARG A 509 -12.01 34.31 6.12
CA ARG A 509 -12.96 35.42 6.19
C ARG A 509 -14.35 34.91 6.54
N THR A 510 -15.05 35.66 7.39
CA THR A 510 -16.46 35.47 7.75
C THR A 510 -17.25 36.67 7.25
N PHE A 511 -18.47 36.44 6.80
CA PHE A 511 -19.35 37.48 6.28
C PHE A 511 -20.64 37.61 7.13
N PRO A 512 -21.23 38.80 7.27
CA PRO A 512 -22.44 38.99 8.08
C PRO A 512 -23.65 38.16 7.64
N ASP A 513 -23.70 37.78 6.37
CA ASP A 513 -24.74 36.97 5.73
C ASP A 513 -24.39 35.47 5.66
N ASP A 514 -23.31 35.03 6.32
CA ASP A 514 -23.02 33.61 6.50
C ASP A 514 -24.07 32.97 7.44
N ALA A 515 -24.94 32.13 6.87
CA ALA A 515 -25.93 31.36 7.62
C ALA A 515 -25.36 29.98 7.99
N ASN A 516 -25.59 29.53 9.23
CA ASN A 516 -24.99 28.30 9.80
C ASN A 516 -25.99 27.13 9.91
N ASP A 517 -26.99 27.09 9.04
CA ASP A 517 -28.13 26.17 9.04
C ASP A 517 -28.21 25.32 7.75
N GLY A 518 -27.08 25.14 7.07
CA GLY A 518 -26.95 24.30 5.88
C GLY A 518 -26.62 22.84 6.17
N ILE A 519 -26.39 22.08 5.10
CA ILE A 519 -25.98 20.67 5.16
C ILE A 519 -24.46 20.52 5.23
N LEU A 520 -24.01 19.34 5.65
CA LEU A 520 -22.61 18.92 5.58
C LEU A 520 -22.48 17.71 4.66
N CYS A 521 -21.33 17.54 4.03
CA CYS A 521 -21.08 16.47 3.07
C CYS A 521 -20.16 15.37 3.64
N ASP A 522 -20.39 14.14 3.20
CA ASP A 522 -19.42 13.05 3.27
C ASP A 522 -18.44 13.11 2.09
N ALA A 523 -17.37 12.31 2.16
CA ALA A 523 -16.30 12.33 1.16
C ALA A 523 -16.77 11.94 -0.26
N ASN A 524 -17.94 11.32 -0.42
CA ASN A 524 -18.51 10.94 -1.70
C ASN A 524 -19.33 12.05 -2.38
N GLY A 525 -19.31 13.27 -1.84
CA GLY A 525 -20.04 14.42 -2.40
C GLY A 525 -21.51 14.52 -1.99
N LEU A 526 -22.05 13.53 -1.28
CA LEU A 526 -23.45 13.54 -0.82
C LEU A 526 -23.58 14.14 0.57
N GLU A 527 -24.81 14.55 0.89
CA GLU A 527 -25.18 14.96 2.24
C GLU A 527 -24.89 13.85 3.26
N ARG A 528 -24.28 14.25 4.37
CA ARG A 528 -24.05 13.37 5.50
C ARG A 528 -25.34 13.16 6.27
N THR A 529 -25.77 11.91 6.35
CA THR A 529 -26.94 11.50 7.15
C THR A 529 -26.61 11.18 8.61
N LYS A 530 -25.33 10.94 8.93
CA LYS A 530 -24.87 10.58 10.29
C LYS A 530 -24.68 11.81 11.18
N THR A 531 -25.28 11.80 12.36
CA THR A 531 -25.20 12.89 13.36
C THR A 531 -23.95 12.84 14.26
N THR A 532 -23.16 11.76 14.19
CA THR A 532 -21.94 11.61 15.01
C THR A 532 -20.72 12.18 14.31
N SER A 533 -19.67 12.51 15.08
CA SER A 533 -18.35 12.96 14.56
C SER A 533 -18.35 14.26 13.75
N ILE A 534 -19.35 15.13 13.95
CA ILE A 534 -19.43 16.44 13.32
C ILE A 534 -18.46 17.41 14.01
N ARG A 535 -17.59 18.05 13.23
CA ARG A 535 -16.62 19.06 13.69
C ARG A 535 -16.63 20.35 12.86
N CYS A 536 -17.32 20.36 11.73
CA CYS A 536 -17.48 21.55 10.89
C CYS A 536 -18.84 22.20 11.12
N THR A 537 -18.88 23.52 11.18
CA THR A 537 -20.12 24.29 11.09
C THR A 537 -20.49 24.44 9.60
N PRO A 538 -21.72 24.09 9.18
CA PRO A 538 -22.16 24.35 7.83
C PRO A 538 -22.21 25.86 7.58
N VAL A 539 -21.87 26.32 6.38
CA VAL A 539 -21.96 27.73 5.98
C VAL A 539 -22.70 27.81 4.65
N VAL A 540 -23.77 28.59 4.62
CA VAL A 540 -24.55 28.91 3.42
C VAL A 540 -24.41 30.41 3.18
N ASN A 541 -23.95 30.75 1.97
CA ASN A 541 -23.79 32.13 1.52
C ASN A 541 -23.78 32.13 -0.02
N ALA A 542 -24.37 33.13 -0.68
CA ALA A 542 -24.37 33.23 -2.15
C ALA A 542 -22.96 33.38 -2.75
N ASN A 543 -22.02 33.93 -1.99
CA ASN A 543 -20.60 34.01 -2.32
C ASN A 543 -19.85 32.69 -2.04
N CYS A 544 -20.44 31.71 -1.36
CA CYS A 544 -19.83 30.41 -1.16
C CYS A 544 -20.10 29.51 -2.37
N ILE A 545 -19.03 29.02 -3.02
CA ILE A 545 -19.16 28.16 -4.21
C ILE A 545 -18.84 26.70 -3.94
N GLY A 546 -18.44 26.35 -2.72
CA GLY A 546 -18.09 24.99 -2.33
C GLY A 546 -17.09 24.96 -1.17
N TYR A 547 -16.56 23.78 -0.88
CA TYR A 547 -15.61 23.54 0.19
C TYR A 547 -14.40 22.77 -0.34
N MET A 548 -13.21 23.30 -0.11
CA MET A 548 -11.95 22.66 -0.49
C MET A 548 -11.38 21.90 0.70
N VAL A 549 -11.36 20.58 0.60
CA VAL A 549 -10.75 19.68 1.57
C VAL A 549 -9.29 19.49 1.16
N VAL A 550 -8.33 19.90 1.99
CA VAL A 550 -6.89 19.66 1.76
C VAL A 550 -6.17 19.50 3.10
N TYR A 551 -5.74 18.28 3.41
CA TYR A 551 -5.05 17.95 4.68
C TYR A 551 -3.55 17.77 4.47
N THR A 552 -2.78 17.96 5.55
CA THR A 552 -1.36 17.55 5.71
C THR A 552 -0.41 18.03 4.60
N SER A 553 0.90 17.82 4.78
CA SER A 553 1.88 18.11 3.73
C SER A 553 2.21 16.87 2.88
N GLY A 554 2.05 15.66 3.41
CA GLY A 554 2.39 14.42 2.71
C GLY A 554 1.31 13.92 1.73
N PHE A 555 1.63 12.82 1.05
CA PHE A 555 0.76 12.12 0.09
C PHE A 555 0.54 10.65 0.49
N ASP A 556 0.46 10.35 1.79
CA ASP A 556 0.24 8.97 2.26
C ASP A 556 -1.13 8.43 1.81
N ASN A 557 -2.14 9.30 1.69
CA ASN A 557 -3.49 8.99 1.19
C ASN A 557 -4.13 10.19 0.46
N PRO A 558 -3.65 10.56 -0.74
CA PRO A 558 -4.02 11.83 -1.38
C PRO A 558 -5.52 11.93 -1.70
N ASP A 559 -6.15 10.85 -2.18
CA ASP A 559 -7.58 10.82 -2.53
C ASP A 559 -8.50 10.91 -1.31
N LEU A 560 -8.00 10.62 -0.11
CA LEU A 560 -8.78 10.73 1.14
C LEU A 560 -8.56 12.07 1.83
N HIS A 561 -7.54 12.81 1.41
CA HIS A 561 -7.06 14.03 2.01
C HIS A 561 -7.09 15.23 1.05
N SER A 562 -7.71 15.09 -0.12
CA SER A 562 -7.90 16.18 -1.05
C SER A 562 -9.07 15.95 -2.00
N TYR A 563 -10.13 16.75 -1.88
CA TYR A 563 -11.28 16.79 -2.79
C TYR A 563 -12.09 18.07 -2.61
N LEU A 564 -12.99 18.34 -3.56
CA LEU A 564 -13.95 19.45 -3.49
C LEU A 564 -15.36 18.93 -3.20
N LEU A 565 -16.12 19.68 -2.42
CA LEU A 565 -17.50 19.34 -2.04
C LEU A 565 -18.41 20.56 -2.24
N ALA A 566 -19.70 20.31 -2.50
CA ALA A 566 -20.68 21.38 -2.67
C ALA A 566 -20.96 22.13 -1.35
N SER A 567 -20.74 21.47 -0.20
CA SER A 567 -20.81 22.07 1.14
C SER A 567 -19.69 21.55 2.05
N GLY A 568 -19.62 22.07 3.28
CA GLY A 568 -18.59 21.74 4.26
C GLY A 568 -18.47 20.24 4.52
N LYS A 569 -17.23 19.73 4.57
CA LYS A 569 -16.99 18.36 5.02
C LYS A 569 -17.33 18.24 6.50
N TYR A 570 -18.07 17.20 6.87
CA TYR A 570 -18.60 17.06 8.24
C TYR A 570 -17.58 17.18 9.38
N ASP A 571 -16.34 16.75 9.17
CA ASP A 571 -15.28 16.76 10.17
C ASP A 571 -14.21 17.85 9.93
N GLY A 572 -14.47 18.77 9.00
CA GLY A 572 -13.64 19.93 8.68
C GLY A 572 -12.44 19.63 7.77
N ASN A 573 -11.28 20.20 8.13
CA ASN A 573 -9.97 20.03 7.46
C ASN A 573 -9.89 20.63 6.04
N GLY A 574 -10.62 21.70 5.85
CA GLY A 574 -10.64 22.51 4.64
C GLY A 574 -11.12 23.91 4.95
N PHE A 575 -11.59 24.60 3.93
CA PHE A 575 -12.19 25.92 4.03
C PHE A 575 -13.24 26.13 2.93
N TYR A 576 -14.20 27.01 3.18
CA TYR A 576 -15.19 27.40 2.18
C TYR A 576 -14.56 28.30 1.13
N MET A 577 -14.78 27.98 -0.15
CA MET A 577 -14.28 28.77 -1.28
C MET A 577 -15.24 29.91 -1.57
N ARG A 578 -14.70 31.11 -1.75
CA ARG A 578 -15.47 32.33 -2.02
C ARG A 578 -15.36 32.72 -3.50
N ARG A 579 -16.47 33.17 -4.09
CA ARG A 579 -16.60 33.50 -5.52
C ARG A 579 -15.62 34.59 -5.96
N ASP A 580 -15.24 35.49 -5.06
CA ASP A 580 -14.33 36.60 -5.34
C ASP A 580 -12.84 36.21 -5.41
N ASN A 581 -12.42 35.06 -4.85
CA ASN A 581 -11.01 34.67 -4.81
C ASN A 581 -10.71 33.19 -5.06
N TYR A 582 -11.71 32.38 -5.43
CA TYR A 582 -11.55 30.93 -5.55
C TYR A 582 -10.44 30.49 -6.51
N LEU A 583 -10.22 31.23 -7.60
CA LEU A 583 -9.17 30.95 -8.59
C LEU A 583 -7.80 30.81 -7.93
N GLU A 584 -7.47 31.71 -7.02
CA GLU A 584 -6.20 31.74 -6.28
C GLU A 584 -6.04 30.56 -5.31
N LYS A 585 -7.14 29.85 -5.02
CA LYS A 585 -7.16 28.70 -4.10
C LYS A 585 -6.99 27.37 -4.82
N LEU A 586 -7.43 27.26 -6.08
CA LEU A 586 -7.35 26.04 -6.89
C LEU A 586 -5.94 25.43 -7.02
N PRO A 587 -4.83 26.18 -6.99
CA PRO A 587 -3.49 25.61 -6.94
C PRO A 587 -3.27 24.61 -5.80
N MET A 588 -3.90 24.78 -4.63
CA MET A 588 -3.80 23.82 -3.52
C MET A 588 -4.43 22.46 -3.86
N PHE A 589 -5.56 22.48 -4.55
CA PHE A 589 -6.21 21.26 -5.04
C PHE A 589 -5.34 20.59 -6.10
N CYS A 590 -4.85 21.37 -7.08
CA CYS A 590 -3.96 20.89 -8.13
C CYS A 590 -2.69 20.23 -7.56
N ALA A 591 -2.01 20.87 -6.59
CA ALA A 591 -0.83 20.31 -5.93
C ALA A 591 -1.12 18.99 -5.24
N SER A 592 -2.32 18.84 -4.68
CA SER A 592 -2.71 17.63 -3.96
C SER A 592 -2.92 16.42 -4.86
N ARG A 593 -2.96 16.59 -6.19
CA ARG A 593 -3.08 15.51 -7.19
C ARG A 593 -1.75 14.99 -7.70
N TYR A 594 -0.62 15.55 -7.29
CA TYR A 594 0.69 15.27 -7.87
C TYR A 594 1.03 13.78 -7.94
N ILE A 595 0.93 13.07 -6.82
CA ILE A 595 1.26 11.63 -6.72
C ILE A 595 0.24 10.73 -7.42
N THR A 596 -0.94 11.25 -7.80
CA THR A 596 -1.90 10.51 -8.63
C THR A 596 -1.34 10.30 -10.04
N TYR A 597 -0.69 11.34 -10.59
CA TYR A 597 -0.17 11.37 -11.95
C TYR A 597 1.34 11.10 -12.06
N ASN A 598 2.09 11.32 -10.98
CA ASN A 598 3.54 11.10 -10.88
C ASN A 598 3.83 10.07 -9.79
N ARG A 599 4.06 8.82 -10.20
CA ARG A 599 4.16 7.64 -9.32
C ARG A 599 5.57 7.05 -9.24
N GLU A 600 6.57 7.76 -9.75
CA GLU A 600 7.95 7.34 -9.59
C GLU A 600 8.29 7.22 -8.10
N TRP A 601 9.07 6.19 -7.75
CA TRP A 601 9.35 5.90 -6.35
C TRP A 601 10.10 7.05 -5.67
N THR A 602 10.87 7.84 -6.42
CA THR A 602 11.59 9.03 -5.95
C THR A 602 10.66 10.17 -5.53
N GLU A 603 9.38 10.15 -5.92
CA GLU A 603 8.44 11.26 -5.71
C GLU A 603 7.65 11.10 -4.41
N ARG A 604 6.96 9.96 -4.25
CA ARG A 604 6.09 9.72 -3.10
C ARG A 604 6.93 9.67 -1.81
N ALA A 605 6.40 10.28 -0.75
CA ALA A 605 7.06 10.46 0.56
C ALA A 605 8.27 11.43 0.59
N ARG A 606 8.81 11.85 -0.56
CA ARG A 606 9.81 12.92 -0.68
C ARG A 606 9.19 14.27 -0.98
N ILE A 607 8.45 14.37 -2.09
CA ILE A 607 7.76 15.59 -2.50
C ILE A 607 6.52 15.77 -1.62
N MET A 608 6.33 16.99 -1.15
CA MET A 608 5.25 17.35 -0.23
C MET A 608 4.65 18.71 -0.57
N LYS A 609 3.45 18.96 -0.07
CA LYS A 609 2.72 20.23 -0.19
C LYS A 609 3.31 21.26 0.76
N SER A 610 3.60 22.45 0.24
CA SER A 610 4.28 23.53 0.96
C SER A 610 3.66 24.90 0.71
N GLY A 611 3.66 25.76 1.73
CA GLY A 611 3.23 27.16 1.62
C GLY A 611 4.37 28.13 1.28
N ASP A 612 5.60 27.65 1.11
CA ASP A 612 6.79 28.50 1.26
C ASP A 612 6.93 29.58 0.19
N GLY A 613 6.35 29.38 -1.00
CA GLY A 613 6.32 30.38 -2.06
C GLY A 613 5.15 31.36 -2.00
N ALA A 614 4.33 31.35 -0.94
CA ALA A 614 3.08 32.12 -0.87
C ALA A 614 3.25 33.63 -1.12
N ASN A 615 4.33 34.23 -0.62
CA ASN A 615 4.57 35.67 -0.81
C ASN A 615 4.79 36.02 -2.29
N ARG A 616 5.60 35.21 -3.00
CA ARG A 616 5.85 35.40 -4.44
C ARG A 616 4.58 35.10 -5.24
N PHE A 617 3.87 34.04 -4.89
CA PHE A 617 2.60 33.67 -5.53
C PHE A 617 1.58 34.80 -5.41
N ASN A 618 1.31 35.30 -4.20
CA ASN A 618 0.32 36.35 -3.97
C ASN A 618 0.68 37.65 -4.68
N ALA A 619 1.96 38.03 -4.73
CA ALA A 619 2.41 39.21 -5.47
C ALA A 619 2.15 39.07 -6.98
N ASP A 620 2.46 37.90 -7.55
CA ASP A 620 2.30 37.65 -8.98
C ASP A 620 0.83 37.47 -9.37
N VAL A 621 -0.01 36.91 -8.49
CA VAL A 621 -1.48 36.93 -8.62
C VAL A 621 -2.00 38.37 -8.64
N ALA A 622 -1.61 39.20 -7.66
CA ALA A 622 -2.08 40.58 -7.57
C ALA A 622 -1.65 41.43 -8.79
N SER A 623 -0.55 41.07 -9.45
CA SER A 623 -0.09 41.72 -10.68
C SER A 623 -0.81 41.26 -11.96
N GLY A 624 -1.63 40.21 -11.89
CA GLY A 624 -2.28 39.57 -13.04
C GLY A 624 -1.36 38.62 -13.83
N LYS A 625 -0.10 38.45 -13.43
CA LYS A 625 0.88 37.58 -14.10
C LYS A 625 0.42 36.12 -14.20
N LEU A 626 -0.34 35.66 -13.20
CA LEU A 626 -0.79 34.26 -13.11
C LEU A 626 -2.21 34.03 -13.62
N ASP A 627 -2.89 35.04 -14.17
CA ASP A 627 -4.31 34.95 -14.56
C ASP A 627 -4.62 33.77 -15.48
N GLN A 628 -3.80 33.56 -16.51
CA GLN A 628 -3.98 32.44 -17.44
C GLN A 628 -3.69 31.11 -16.76
N TRP A 629 -2.66 31.03 -15.93
CA TRP A 629 -2.33 29.80 -15.21
C TRP A 629 -3.39 29.41 -14.18
N LEU A 630 -3.99 30.37 -13.47
CA LEU A 630 -5.11 30.10 -12.57
C LEU A 630 -6.34 29.56 -13.32
N ARG A 631 -6.59 30.04 -14.55
CA ARG A 631 -7.64 29.49 -15.42
C ARG A 631 -7.29 28.11 -15.95
N LYS A 632 -6.00 27.82 -16.15
CA LYS A 632 -5.54 26.46 -16.45
C LYS A 632 -5.80 25.52 -15.29
N CYS A 633 -5.53 25.95 -14.05
CA CYS A 633 -5.91 25.22 -12.83
C CYS A 633 -7.43 25.01 -12.73
N LEU A 634 -8.23 26.01 -13.12
CA LEU A 634 -9.69 25.89 -13.18
C LEU A 634 -10.14 24.82 -14.19
N LEU A 635 -9.60 24.85 -15.41
CA LEU A 635 -9.92 23.83 -16.43
C LEU A 635 -9.62 22.44 -15.89
N PHE A 636 -8.42 22.24 -15.33
CA PHE A 636 -8.04 20.98 -14.68
C PHE A 636 -9.03 20.59 -13.58
N THR A 637 -9.40 21.52 -12.70
CA THR A 637 -10.33 21.27 -11.59
C THR A 637 -11.71 20.80 -12.07
N CYS A 638 -12.22 21.35 -13.17
CA CYS A 638 -13.51 20.96 -13.74
C CYS A 638 -13.53 19.51 -14.26
N VAL A 639 -12.38 18.96 -14.62
CA VAL A 639 -12.27 17.63 -15.25
C VAL A 639 -11.52 16.59 -14.40
N GLU A 640 -11.11 16.95 -13.18
CA GLU A 640 -10.42 16.04 -12.26
C GLU A 640 -11.41 15.28 -11.37
N MET A 641 -11.15 13.98 -11.18
CA MET A 641 -12.08 13.03 -10.55
C MET A 641 -12.35 13.31 -9.05
N GLN A 642 -11.45 13.98 -8.33
CA GLN A 642 -11.62 14.38 -6.93
C GLN A 642 -12.37 15.72 -6.77
N ASN A 643 -12.87 16.30 -7.86
CA ASN A 643 -13.91 17.31 -7.75
C ASN A 643 -15.26 16.62 -7.44
N HIS A 644 -15.45 16.23 -6.19
CA HIS A 644 -16.65 15.53 -5.71
C HIS A 644 -17.86 16.45 -5.50
N MET A 645 -17.85 17.66 -6.08
CA MET A 645 -19.02 18.52 -6.08
C MET A 645 -20.12 17.89 -6.92
N ARG A 646 -21.16 17.41 -6.24
CA ARG A 646 -22.40 16.94 -6.88
C ARG A 646 -23.45 18.02 -6.78
N THR A 647 -24.28 18.10 -7.82
CA THR A 647 -25.51 18.90 -7.79
C THR A 647 -26.64 18.08 -7.21
N PHE A 648 -27.29 18.57 -6.14
CA PHE A 648 -28.41 17.91 -5.49
C PHE A 648 -29.23 18.88 -4.62
N THR A 649 -30.45 18.49 -4.24
CA THR A 649 -31.27 19.19 -3.24
C THR A 649 -31.00 18.61 -1.87
N GLY A 650 -30.55 19.44 -0.93
CA GLY A 650 -30.28 19.02 0.45
C GLY A 650 -31.54 18.83 1.28
N SER A 651 -31.42 18.16 2.43
CA SER A 651 -32.51 17.98 3.39
C SER A 651 -33.04 19.29 3.99
N ASP A 652 -32.26 20.36 3.88
CA ASP A 652 -32.64 21.74 4.24
C ASP A 652 -33.50 22.44 3.17
N GLY A 653 -33.83 21.75 2.08
CA GLY A 653 -34.63 22.26 0.96
C GLY A 653 -33.86 23.17 0.00
N ARG A 654 -32.55 23.37 0.19
CA ARG A 654 -31.72 24.20 -0.69
C ARG A 654 -31.14 23.37 -1.84
N PHE A 655 -31.00 24.02 -3.00
CA PHE A 655 -30.35 23.43 -4.17
C PHE A 655 -28.84 23.74 -4.14
N TYR A 656 -28.04 22.69 -3.96
CA TYR A 656 -26.58 22.78 -3.98
C TYR A 656 -26.11 22.45 -5.39
N ARG A 657 -25.61 23.45 -6.10
CA ARG A 657 -25.16 23.32 -7.50
C ARG A 657 -23.65 23.19 -7.58
N ASN A 658 -23.14 22.33 -8.46
CA ASN A 658 -21.72 22.31 -8.80
C ASN A 658 -21.36 23.53 -9.66
N GLU A 659 -20.81 24.56 -9.01
CA GLU A 659 -20.33 25.79 -9.68
C GLU A 659 -18.94 25.63 -10.33
N LEU A 660 -18.24 24.52 -10.07
CA LEU A 660 -16.91 24.20 -10.59
C LEU A 660 -16.95 23.08 -11.62
N CYS A 661 -17.84 23.20 -12.60
CA CYS A 661 -17.92 22.31 -13.76
C CYS A 661 -18.26 23.09 -15.03
N MET A 662 -18.16 22.42 -16.18
CA MET A 662 -18.39 23.03 -17.51
C MET A 662 -19.78 22.75 -18.07
N ASP A 663 -20.66 22.07 -17.32
CA ASP A 663 -22.05 21.85 -17.74
C ASP A 663 -22.86 23.14 -17.57
N THR A 664 -23.37 23.66 -18.68
CA THR A 664 -24.19 24.89 -18.69
C THR A 664 -25.66 24.63 -19.01
N THR A 665 -26.13 23.38 -18.88
CA THR A 665 -27.54 23.02 -19.14
C THR A 665 -28.50 23.88 -18.32
N ASN A 666 -28.15 24.16 -17.06
CA ASN A 666 -28.94 25.00 -16.15
C ASN A 666 -28.39 26.43 -16.04
N GLY A 667 -27.88 26.98 -17.14
CA GLY A 667 -27.25 28.30 -17.23
C GLY A 667 -25.75 28.26 -16.92
N PRO A 668 -25.05 29.40 -17.04
CA PRO A 668 -23.61 29.45 -16.77
C PRO A 668 -23.27 29.07 -15.33
N THR A 669 -22.12 28.41 -15.15
CA THR A 669 -21.51 28.17 -13.83
C THR A 669 -20.43 29.22 -13.61
N VAL A 670 -19.97 29.37 -12.36
CA VAL A 670 -18.79 30.21 -12.06
C VAL A 670 -17.60 29.81 -12.93
N ALA A 671 -17.33 28.50 -13.01
CA ALA A 671 -16.22 28.01 -13.80
C ALA A 671 -16.38 28.30 -15.30
N SER A 672 -17.56 28.08 -15.87
CA SER A 672 -17.74 28.26 -17.32
C SER A 672 -17.61 29.74 -17.74
N GLU A 673 -18.04 30.69 -16.91
CA GLU A 673 -17.83 32.11 -17.16
C GLU A 673 -16.35 32.50 -17.11
N ASP A 674 -15.59 32.00 -16.14
CA ASP A 674 -14.18 32.30 -16.03
C ASP A 674 -13.30 31.56 -17.06
N LEU A 675 -13.73 30.39 -17.53
CA LEU A 675 -13.05 29.67 -18.62
C LEU A 675 -13.18 30.37 -19.97
N LYS A 676 -14.19 31.22 -20.20
CA LYS A 676 -14.24 32.08 -21.41
C LYS A 676 -13.06 33.03 -21.54
N LYS A 677 -12.37 33.32 -20.44
CA LYS A 677 -11.20 34.21 -20.37
C LYS A 677 -9.87 33.43 -20.50
N LEU A 678 -9.92 32.11 -20.58
CA LEU A 678 -8.75 31.26 -20.81
C LEU A 678 -8.35 31.38 -22.29
N VAL A 679 -7.09 31.67 -22.55
CA VAL A 679 -6.51 31.59 -23.89
C VAL A 679 -6.24 30.12 -24.19
N CYS A 680 -7.06 29.53 -25.04
CA CYS A 680 -6.98 28.11 -25.38
C CYS A 680 -5.87 27.85 -26.41
N GLY A 681 -4.93 26.97 -26.06
CA GLY A 681 -4.07 26.30 -27.01
C GLY A 681 -4.68 24.97 -27.49
N PRO A 682 -3.94 24.20 -28.29
CA PRO A 682 -4.39 22.90 -28.78
C PRO A 682 -4.70 21.89 -27.66
N VAL A 683 -3.97 21.93 -26.55
CA VAL A 683 -4.15 20.98 -25.44
C VAL A 683 -5.43 21.30 -24.67
N GLU A 684 -5.70 22.57 -24.37
CA GLU A 684 -6.96 23.00 -23.75
C GLU A 684 -8.15 22.68 -24.66
N GLN A 685 -8.04 22.94 -25.96
CA GLN A 685 -9.11 22.67 -26.93
C GLN A 685 -9.49 21.18 -26.95
N ARG A 686 -8.52 20.27 -26.91
CA ARG A 686 -8.78 18.82 -26.82
C ARG A 686 -9.59 18.44 -25.58
N ILE A 687 -9.37 19.10 -24.44
CA ILE A 687 -10.15 18.87 -23.22
C ILE A 687 -11.60 19.36 -23.41
N PHE A 688 -11.80 20.55 -23.97
CA PHE A 688 -13.14 21.07 -24.24
C PHE A 688 -13.92 20.21 -25.23
N ASP A 689 -13.27 19.76 -26.30
CA ASP A 689 -13.88 18.88 -27.30
C ASP A 689 -14.26 17.54 -26.67
N GLN A 690 -13.37 16.95 -25.87
CA GLN A 690 -13.66 15.70 -25.18
C GLN A 690 -14.76 15.85 -24.12
N TRP A 691 -14.82 16.97 -23.41
CA TRP A 691 -15.92 17.29 -22.49
C TRP A 691 -17.25 17.40 -23.23
N LYS A 692 -17.26 18.04 -24.41
CA LYS A 692 -18.46 18.10 -25.25
C LYS A 692 -18.92 16.71 -25.66
N THR A 693 -18.01 15.86 -26.14
CA THR A 693 -18.32 14.45 -26.47
C THR A 693 -18.90 13.70 -25.28
N LEU A 694 -18.32 13.87 -24.09
CA LEU A 694 -18.84 13.27 -22.86
C LEU A 694 -20.27 13.74 -22.57
N MET A 695 -20.53 15.05 -22.60
CA MET A 695 -21.86 15.60 -22.30
C MET A 695 -22.90 15.25 -23.35
N ASP A 696 -22.52 15.17 -24.62
CA ASP A 696 -23.40 14.73 -25.70
C ASP A 696 -23.83 13.26 -25.49
N ALA A 697 -22.92 12.39 -25.03
CA ALA A 697 -23.22 11.00 -24.68
C ALA A 697 -24.08 10.90 -23.40
N VAL A 698 -23.71 11.64 -22.35
CA VAL A 698 -24.45 11.68 -21.07
C VAL A 698 -25.90 12.07 -21.27
N LYS A 699 -26.19 13.04 -22.14
CA LYS A 699 -27.57 13.48 -22.40
C LYS A 699 -28.47 12.45 -23.10
N GLN A 700 -27.89 11.35 -23.60
CA GLN A 700 -28.64 10.26 -24.23
C GLN A 700 -28.91 9.10 -23.28
N THR A 701 -28.39 9.12 -22.05
CA THR A 701 -28.56 8.03 -21.10
C THR A 701 -29.86 8.16 -20.32
N ASP A 702 -30.40 7.05 -19.84
CA ASP A 702 -31.64 7.02 -19.06
C ASP A 702 -31.46 7.66 -17.66
N GLU A 703 -30.23 7.64 -17.12
CA GLU A 703 -29.91 8.20 -15.80
C GLU A 703 -29.77 9.73 -15.79
N TYR A 704 -29.74 10.38 -16.96
CA TYR A 704 -29.52 11.82 -17.04
C TYR A 704 -30.74 12.62 -16.58
N ASP A 705 -30.55 13.47 -15.56
CA ASP A 705 -31.55 14.42 -15.08
C ASP A 705 -31.21 15.84 -15.52
N SER A 706 -32.00 16.37 -16.46
CA SER A 706 -31.81 17.73 -16.99
C SER A 706 -31.92 18.86 -15.95
N SER A 707 -32.48 18.60 -14.77
CA SER A 707 -32.54 19.57 -13.67
C SER A 707 -31.20 19.71 -12.91
N LEU A 708 -30.28 18.77 -13.11
CA LEU A 708 -28.98 18.75 -12.45
C LEU A 708 -27.89 19.40 -13.32
N THR A 709 -26.81 19.83 -12.67
CA THR A 709 -25.60 20.33 -13.34
C THR A 709 -24.46 19.36 -13.08
N TYR A 710 -23.99 18.65 -14.09
CA TYR A 710 -23.09 17.52 -13.93
C TYR A 710 -21.61 17.92 -14.00
N GLY A 711 -20.82 17.44 -13.03
CA GLY A 711 -19.36 17.39 -13.11
C GLY A 711 -18.85 15.97 -13.38
N VAL A 712 -17.57 15.82 -13.73
CA VAL A 712 -16.95 14.51 -14.06
C VAL A 712 -17.22 13.45 -12.97
N TYR A 713 -17.05 13.79 -11.69
CA TYR A 713 -17.27 12.84 -10.60
C TYR A 713 -18.74 12.40 -10.48
N GLN A 714 -19.68 13.32 -10.68
CA GLN A 714 -21.11 12.99 -10.62
C GLN A 714 -21.50 12.07 -11.78
N ILE A 715 -21.00 12.35 -12.99
CA ILE A 715 -21.19 11.48 -14.16
C ILE A 715 -20.61 10.09 -13.87
N PHE A 716 -19.40 10.02 -13.34
CA PHE A 716 -18.77 8.75 -12.94
C PHE A 716 -19.61 7.98 -11.90
N ALA A 717 -20.18 8.67 -10.92
CA ALA A 717 -20.88 8.03 -9.81
C ALA A 717 -22.33 7.64 -10.13
N GLU A 718 -23.00 8.36 -11.04
CA GLU A 718 -24.44 8.22 -11.31
C GLU A 718 -24.76 7.67 -12.70
N ILE A 719 -23.88 7.85 -13.69
CA ILE A 719 -24.17 7.55 -15.11
C ILE A 719 -23.20 6.50 -15.69
N ASP A 720 -21.90 6.55 -15.34
CA ASP A 720 -20.91 5.53 -15.73
C ASP A 720 -21.10 4.25 -14.90
N THR A 721 -22.28 3.65 -14.99
CA THR A 721 -22.67 2.47 -14.23
C THR A 721 -22.30 1.19 -14.98
N SER A 722 -22.01 0.13 -14.23
CA SER A 722 -21.70 -1.19 -14.78
C SER A 722 -22.23 -2.30 -13.91
N TYR A 723 -22.40 -3.47 -14.51
CA TYR A 723 -22.70 -4.72 -13.83
C TYR A 723 -21.69 -5.79 -14.22
N LYS A 724 -21.72 -6.90 -13.48
CA LYS A 724 -20.98 -8.12 -13.82
C LYS A 724 -21.91 -9.05 -14.57
N ASP A 725 -21.54 -9.44 -15.78
CA ASP A 725 -22.28 -10.47 -16.50
C ASP A 725 -22.02 -11.86 -15.89
N ASP A 726 -22.67 -12.89 -16.47
CA ASP A 726 -22.52 -14.30 -16.06
C ASP A 726 -21.09 -14.84 -16.28
N GLU A 727 -20.19 -14.04 -16.86
CA GLU A 727 -18.77 -14.34 -17.05
C GLU A 727 -17.87 -13.57 -16.07
N GLY A 728 -18.45 -12.79 -15.16
CA GLY A 728 -17.71 -11.92 -14.25
C GLY A 728 -17.02 -10.75 -14.96
N ASN A 729 -17.30 -10.54 -16.24
CA ASN A 729 -16.80 -9.40 -17.01
C ASN A 729 -17.58 -8.15 -16.63
N THR A 730 -16.90 -7.01 -16.60
CA THR A 730 -17.59 -5.73 -16.38
C THR A 730 -18.26 -5.29 -17.67
N VAL A 731 -19.59 -5.28 -17.68
CA VAL A 731 -20.40 -4.72 -18.77
C VAL A 731 -20.85 -3.32 -18.36
N TRP A 732 -20.51 -2.33 -19.16
CA TRP A 732 -20.88 -0.94 -18.92
C TRP A 732 -22.26 -0.65 -19.53
N ASN A 733 -23.14 -0.04 -18.75
CA ASN A 733 -24.47 0.33 -19.22
C ASN A 733 -24.41 1.45 -20.27
N ASN A 734 -23.45 2.37 -20.10
CA ASN A 734 -23.26 3.54 -20.97
C ASN A 734 -21.82 3.55 -21.54
N VAL A 735 -21.54 2.69 -22.52
CA VAL A 735 -20.18 2.47 -23.07
C VAL A 735 -19.55 3.73 -23.64
N GLU A 736 -20.33 4.59 -24.30
CA GLU A 736 -19.88 5.87 -24.87
C GLU A 736 -19.44 6.84 -23.76
N VAL A 737 -20.20 6.91 -22.66
CA VAL A 737 -19.85 7.72 -21.48
C VAL A 737 -18.57 7.19 -20.86
N HIS A 738 -18.46 5.88 -20.66
CA HIS A 738 -17.28 5.23 -20.11
C HIS A 738 -16.03 5.54 -20.94
N SER A 739 -16.13 5.33 -22.27
CA SER A 739 -15.04 5.56 -23.22
C SER A 739 -14.61 7.02 -23.25
N ALA A 740 -15.57 7.95 -23.18
CA ALA A 740 -15.30 9.37 -23.13
C ALA A 740 -14.58 9.78 -21.83
N LEU A 741 -14.96 9.22 -20.68
CA LEU A 741 -14.29 9.43 -19.39
C LEU A 741 -12.85 8.88 -19.38
N GLN A 742 -12.61 7.68 -19.93
CA GLN A 742 -11.25 7.12 -20.01
C GLN A 742 -10.33 7.97 -20.89
N THR A 743 -10.85 8.49 -22.00
CA THR A 743 -10.13 9.41 -22.88
C THR A 743 -9.81 10.71 -22.14
N LEU A 744 -10.80 11.30 -21.47
CA LEU A 744 -10.62 12.53 -20.69
C LEU A 744 -9.56 12.35 -19.60
N LYS A 745 -9.57 11.24 -18.86
CA LYS A 745 -8.56 10.92 -17.84
C LYS A 745 -7.13 10.94 -18.38
N THR A 746 -6.93 10.46 -19.61
CA THR A 746 -5.62 10.46 -20.27
C THR A 746 -5.18 11.88 -20.63
N LEU A 747 -6.07 12.68 -21.22
CA LEU A 747 -5.81 14.09 -21.57
C LEU A 747 -5.50 14.93 -20.33
N VAL A 748 -6.26 14.72 -19.24
CA VAL A 748 -6.07 15.43 -17.97
C VAL A 748 -4.70 15.17 -17.38
N LYS A 749 -4.20 13.92 -17.46
CA LYS A 749 -2.85 13.59 -16.99
C LYS A 749 -1.77 14.35 -17.77
N GLU A 750 -1.87 14.34 -19.11
CA GLU A 750 -0.94 15.05 -20.00
C GLU A 750 -0.93 16.55 -19.69
N TYR A 751 -2.12 17.15 -19.65
CA TYR A 751 -2.33 18.57 -19.35
C TYR A 751 -1.81 18.97 -17.97
N TYR A 752 -2.09 18.16 -16.94
CA TYR A 752 -1.61 18.42 -15.58
C TYR A 752 -0.08 18.50 -15.53
N ASN A 753 0.61 17.52 -16.11
CA ASN A 753 2.07 17.44 -16.06
C ASN A 753 2.76 18.51 -16.90
N THR A 754 2.15 18.95 -18.00
CA THR A 754 2.74 19.93 -18.92
C THR A 754 2.41 21.38 -18.54
N GLU A 755 1.15 21.65 -18.18
CA GLU A 755 0.64 23.02 -18.01
C GLU A 755 0.54 23.46 -16.55
N ILE A 756 0.43 22.52 -15.60
CA ILE A 756 0.18 22.84 -14.18
C ILE A 756 1.42 22.60 -13.31
N VAL A 757 2.00 21.40 -13.38
CA VAL A 757 3.09 20.96 -12.48
C VAL A 757 4.32 21.88 -12.46
N PRO A 758 4.84 22.39 -13.60
CA PRO A 758 6.04 23.23 -13.58
C PRO A 758 5.88 24.46 -12.67
N THR A 759 4.74 25.14 -12.76
CA THR A 759 4.41 26.31 -11.95
C THR A 759 4.15 25.95 -10.49
N LEU A 760 3.61 24.76 -10.21
CA LEU A 760 3.45 24.29 -8.82
C LEU A 760 4.81 24.16 -8.10
N PHE A 761 5.85 23.72 -8.80
CA PHE A 761 7.22 23.72 -8.27
C PHE A 761 7.83 25.13 -8.25
N GLU A 762 7.59 25.94 -9.29
CA GLU A 762 8.07 27.33 -9.36
C GLU A 762 7.62 28.14 -8.13
N TYR A 763 6.37 28.02 -7.70
CA TYR A 763 5.82 28.72 -6.53
C TYR A 763 5.83 27.88 -5.24
N GLU A 764 6.60 26.79 -5.22
CA GLU A 764 6.77 25.89 -4.08
C GLU A 764 5.45 25.40 -3.44
N PHE A 765 4.38 25.23 -4.24
CA PHE A 765 3.22 24.45 -3.80
C PHE A 765 3.61 22.98 -3.62
N LEU A 766 4.57 22.51 -4.42
CA LEU A 766 5.26 21.23 -4.31
C LEU A 766 6.74 21.47 -4.00
N LYS A 767 7.28 20.77 -3.01
CA LYS A 767 8.65 20.95 -2.53
C LYS A 767 9.29 19.66 -2.04
#